data_AF-A0AAW5QJU7-F1
#
_entry.id   AF-A0AAW5QJU7-F1
#
_cell.length_a   1.000
_cell.length_b   1.000
_cell.length_c   1.000
_cell.angle_alpha   90.00
_cell.angle_beta   90.00
_cell.angle_gamma   90.00
#
_symmetry.space_group_name_H-M   'P 1'
#
loop_
_entity.id
_entity.type
_entity.pdbx_description
1 polymer ?
#
loop_
_entity_poly.entity_id
_entity_poly.type
_entity_poly.pdbx_seq_one_letter_code
_entity_poly.pdbx_strand_id
1 'polypeptide(L)'
;MDTFLTFTIVGLVLGSVYAIAASGLVLTYNTSGIFNFAHGAQAMLGAFAYWQLRYGWGLPTPVALLLVLGVLGPMTGLLLYVVIMRGMRDTAEVTKIVVTVSILLGMVSVSHWFWHPETARTMTMFFGDQARIDLFGVTIRYHELICLAAAVLIAVGLRIMFVRTRVGVAMRGVVDDPDLLRLNGHDPDRLAALSWMMGSTLAVLAGVLVTPINGGTLEANMLTLLVIDAFAAAMFGRLRSIPRTFAGALFLGLAATYVLAYFPTAWTWTSNLRVSLPMIALFVVLVVLPQDRLRGAVTRTRERYHVPSVRKAIAWAVALVVIVYAIRLLMVTSAVTTLTIGMAFAIIALSLTLLTGYAGEMNLAPVSFGAIATIVAFHFGISGSGLAAHLNLWGVALGVAVTAVIGGLIALPALRLRGLYLALATMAFGVFLSNMVLRDTTQHELFGIRFSLFTDGNIAIPPLKVGPLDLRNETAFLMTVTVIFAVLGVGLIALRNSGYGRRLAAMKDSPAAAAMLGQSLVRLKLGVFTLSAGIAGLGGLFMSSAMGSVSNESFSIMVSLSLLMLTVVAGIGYVSGALFGGLMSGIGFAVIMVSFSDLAAGQPELAGMWTFLGHVAAVSPALIGIGVAANPSGSVHQMVEGYRHLKNAEPVLVGGAAVVLVSYLLALVGVLDNWWFASITIATVFMLPVVGQWLMPEAVLGAEEAQRRAPLVPERIGIDEPYNEQARDEIDRELGIDELLAARATGSEKELIPHG
;
A
#
# COMPACT_ATOMS: atom_id res chain seq x y z
N MET A 1 -11.46 -39.03 22.84
CA MET A 1 -11.29 -37.91 23.79
C MET A 1 -10.00 -37.16 23.50
N ASP A 2 -8.92 -37.90 23.23
CA ASP A 2 -7.57 -37.37 22.97
C ASP A 2 -7.50 -36.42 21.76
N THR A 3 -8.16 -36.73 20.65
CA THR A 3 -8.22 -35.83 19.47
C THR A 3 -8.83 -34.47 19.83
N PHE A 4 -9.97 -34.47 20.52
CA PHE A 4 -10.65 -33.23 20.92
C PHE A 4 -9.74 -32.38 21.83
N LEU A 5 -9.13 -33.00 22.85
CA LEU A 5 -8.23 -32.30 23.78
C LEU A 5 -7.00 -31.73 23.06
N THR A 6 -6.35 -32.52 22.20
CA THR A 6 -5.18 -32.08 21.42
C THR A 6 -5.50 -30.86 20.57
N PHE A 7 -6.54 -30.92 19.74
CA PHE A 7 -6.88 -29.80 18.85
C PHE A 7 -7.47 -28.60 19.61
N THR A 8 -8.07 -28.80 20.78
CA THR A 8 -8.46 -27.71 21.68
C THR A 8 -7.22 -26.97 22.16
N ILE A 9 -6.20 -27.68 22.65
CA ILE A 9 -4.98 -27.06 23.18
C ILE A 9 -4.23 -26.32 22.07
N VAL A 10 -4.01 -26.95 20.91
CA VAL A 10 -3.37 -26.30 19.76
C VAL A 10 -4.18 -25.08 19.31
N GLY A 11 -5.51 -25.16 19.33
CA GLY A 11 -6.39 -24.06 18.96
C GLY A 11 -6.34 -22.90 19.95
N LEU A 12 -6.28 -23.19 21.25
CA LEU A 12 -6.08 -22.19 22.29
C LEU A 12 -4.71 -21.51 22.14
N VAL A 13 -3.66 -22.26 21.83
CA VAL A 13 -2.30 -21.73 21.60
C VAL A 13 -2.30 -20.77 20.42
N LEU A 14 -2.83 -21.19 19.27
CA LEU A 14 -2.94 -20.33 18.10
C LEU A 14 -3.80 -19.09 18.39
N GLY A 15 -4.95 -19.28 19.04
CA GLY A 15 -5.85 -18.22 19.46
C GLY A 15 -5.22 -17.25 20.46
N SER A 16 -4.34 -17.71 21.35
CA SER A 16 -3.61 -16.84 22.28
C SER A 16 -2.64 -15.90 21.57
N VAL A 17 -1.94 -16.36 20.54
CA VAL A 17 -1.05 -15.49 19.76
C VAL A 17 -1.84 -14.47 18.94
N TYR A 18 -2.96 -14.90 18.33
CA TYR A 18 -3.91 -13.99 17.68
C TYR A 18 -4.48 -12.96 18.66
N ALA A 19 -4.73 -13.34 19.91
CA ALA A 19 -5.25 -12.45 20.92
C ALA A 19 -4.23 -11.37 21.32
N ILE A 20 -2.94 -11.73 21.41
CA ILE A 20 -1.85 -10.78 21.66
C ILE A 20 -1.78 -9.74 20.53
N ALA A 21 -1.71 -10.19 19.28
CA ALA A 21 -1.66 -9.30 18.11
C ALA A 21 -2.93 -8.41 18.03
N ALA A 22 -4.11 -9.02 18.12
CA ALA A 22 -5.38 -8.30 18.03
C ALA A 22 -5.55 -7.27 19.17
N SER A 23 -5.06 -7.56 20.37
CA SER A 23 -5.10 -6.61 21.49
C SER A 23 -4.22 -5.38 21.25
N GLY A 24 -3.03 -5.55 20.66
CA GLY A 24 -2.16 -4.45 20.27
C GLY A 24 -2.78 -3.55 19.20
N LEU A 25 -3.46 -4.16 18.23
CA LEU A 25 -4.21 -3.40 17.23
C LEU A 25 -5.40 -2.64 17.84
N VAL A 26 -6.22 -3.29 18.67
CA VAL A 26 -7.35 -2.62 19.35
C VAL A 26 -6.85 -1.43 20.17
N LEU A 27 -5.73 -1.59 20.85
CA LEU A 27 -5.11 -0.54 21.65
C LEU A 27 -4.74 0.69 20.80
N THR A 28 -4.01 0.48 19.69
CA THR A 28 -3.63 1.57 18.77
C THR A 28 -4.84 2.28 18.15
N TYR A 29 -5.85 1.53 17.70
CA TYR A 29 -7.07 2.10 17.11
C TYR A 29 -7.91 2.86 18.14
N ASN A 30 -8.10 2.28 19.33
CA ASN A 30 -8.92 2.85 20.40
C ASN A 30 -8.24 3.98 21.18
N THR A 31 -7.11 4.51 20.71
CA THR A 31 -6.54 5.77 21.22
C THR A 31 -6.30 6.78 20.11
N SER A 32 -5.86 6.34 18.93
CA SER A 32 -5.54 7.26 17.83
C SER A 32 -6.64 7.42 16.78
N GLY A 33 -7.62 6.50 16.74
CA GLY A 33 -8.61 6.43 15.67
C GLY A 33 -8.03 6.06 14.30
N ILE A 34 -6.74 5.73 14.23
CA ILE A 34 -6.02 5.30 13.03
C ILE A 34 -5.88 3.79 13.07
N PHE A 35 -6.25 3.15 11.96
CA PHE A 35 -6.16 1.70 11.84
C PHE A 35 -4.82 1.31 11.22
N ASN A 36 -4.02 0.54 11.97
CA ASN A 36 -2.63 0.25 11.61
C ASN A 36 -2.53 -1.00 10.72
N PHE A 37 -2.52 -0.82 9.39
CA PHE A 37 -2.24 -1.91 8.43
C PHE A 37 -0.82 -2.48 8.56
N ALA A 38 0.15 -1.71 9.04
CA ALA A 38 1.52 -2.19 9.21
C ALA A 38 1.73 -3.12 10.42
N HIS A 39 0.70 -3.39 11.23
CA HIS A 39 0.85 -4.15 12.47
C HIS A 39 1.48 -5.55 12.27
N GLY A 40 1.15 -6.25 11.17
CA GLY A 40 1.80 -7.54 10.84
C GLY A 40 3.23 -7.36 10.36
N ALA A 41 3.55 -6.28 9.65
CA ALA A 41 4.93 -5.98 9.27
C ALA A 41 5.80 -5.59 10.49
N GLN A 42 5.21 -4.99 11.52
CA GLN A 42 5.88 -4.78 12.82
C GLN A 42 6.17 -6.12 13.51
N ALA A 43 5.20 -7.05 13.49
CA ALA A 43 5.39 -8.41 14.00
C ALA A 43 6.52 -9.14 13.24
N MET A 44 6.53 -9.03 11.91
CA MET A 44 7.58 -9.57 11.04
C MET A 44 8.95 -8.99 11.40
N LEU A 45 9.13 -7.66 11.37
CA LEU A 45 10.43 -7.04 11.71
C LEU A 45 10.87 -7.41 13.12
N GLY A 46 9.95 -7.52 14.07
CA GLY A 46 10.21 -8.01 15.42
C GLY A 46 10.78 -9.44 15.45
N ALA A 47 10.19 -10.35 14.69
CA ALA A 47 10.66 -11.73 14.56
C ALA A 47 12.04 -11.81 13.88
N PHE A 48 12.26 -11.05 12.81
CA PHE A 48 13.57 -10.98 12.13
C PHE A 48 14.64 -10.35 13.02
N ALA A 49 14.32 -9.29 13.77
CA ALA A 49 15.23 -8.70 14.73
C ALA A 49 15.58 -9.69 15.86
N TYR A 50 14.58 -10.41 16.39
CA TYR A 50 14.84 -11.47 17.37
C TYR A 50 15.73 -12.56 16.79
N TRP A 51 15.47 -13.01 15.56
CA TRP A 51 16.31 -13.99 14.88
C TRP A 51 17.76 -13.49 14.72
N GLN A 52 17.93 -12.22 14.31
CA GLN A 52 19.25 -11.62 14.15
C GLN A 52 20.01 -11.56 15.49
N LEU A 53 19.37 -11.14 16.57
CA LEU A 53 19.99 -11.09 17.89
C LEU A 53 20.34 -12.49 18.41
N ARG A 54 19.40 -13.44 18.30
CA ARG A 54 19.53 -14.79 18.89
C ARG A 54 20.42 -15.72 18.07
N TYR A 55 20.25 -15.76 16.76
CA TYR A 55 20.93 -16.70 15.87
C TYR A 55 22.05 -16.01 15.07
N GLY A 56 21.81 -14.80 14.58
CA GLY A 56 22.82 -14.04 13.84
C GLY A 56 24.01 -13.60 14.70
N TRP A 57 23.74 -13.07 15.90
CA TRP A 57 24.75 -12.59 16.84
C TRP A 57 24.97 -13.50 18.05
N GLY A 58 24.19 -14.59 18.18
CA GLY A 58 24.39 -15.60 19.21
C GLY A 58 23.99 -15.18 20.64
N LEU A 59 23.19 -14.12 20.81
CA LEU A 59 22.78 -13.68 22.15
C LEU A 59 21.85 -14.70 22.83
N PRO A 60 21.91 -14.85 24.17
CA PRO A 60 20.98 -15.73 24.89
C PRO A 60 19.52 -15.30 24.71
N THR A 61 18.61 -16.27 24.67
CA THR A 61 17.16 -16.05 24.46
C THR A 61 16.55 -14.94 25.35
N PRO A 62 16.80 -14.90 26.68
CA PRO A 62 16.22 -13.85 27.52
C PRO A 62 16.73 -12.44 27.19
N VAL A 63 18.01 -12.32 26.83
CA VAL A 63 18.63 -11.04 26.45
C VAL A 63 18.08 -10.56 25.11
N ALA A 64 17.98 -11.47 24.13
CA ALA A 64 17.37 -11.16 22.84
C ALA A 64 15.91 -10.70 23.00
N LEU A 65 15.11 -11.40 23.83
CA LEU A 65 13.73 -11.01 24.11
C LEU A 65 13.64 -9.65 24.82
N LEU A 66 14.51 -9.38 25.81
CA LEU A 66 14.52 -8.09 26.51
C LEU A 66 14.84 -6.94 25.56
N LEU A 67 15.81 -7.10 24.66
CA LEU A 67 16.14 -6.07 23.67
C LEU A 67 15.02 -5.87 22.65
N VAL A 68 14.45 -6.96 22.12
CA VAL A 68 13.37 -6.87 21.14
C VAL A 68 12.09 -6.28 21.75
N LEU A 69 11.68 -6.72 22.94
CA LEU A 69 10.41 -6.32 23.56
C LEU A 69 10.53 -5.05 24.40
N GLY A 70 11.67 -4.82 25.05
CA GLY A 70 11.91 -3.68 25.93
C GLY A 70 12.44 -2.44 25.19
N VAL A 71 13.10 -2.62 24.04
CA VAL A 71 13.69 -1.52 23.27
C VAL A 71 13.07 -1.42 21.88
N LEU A 72 13.23 -2.43 21.02
CA LEU A 72 12.84 -2.31 19.61
C LEU A 72 11.31 -2.18 19.41
N GLY A 73 10.50 -2.97 20.12
CA GLY A 73 9.04 -2.89 20.06
C GLY A 73 8.49 -1.51 20.44
N PRO A 74 8.82 -0.97 21.63
CA PRO A 74 8.40 0.37 22.03
C PRO A 74 8.99 1.45 21.12
N MET A 75 10.27 1.35 20.74
CA MET A 75 10.94 2.33 19.89
C MET A 75 10.28 2.42 18.51
N THR A 76 9.96 1.29 17.88
CA THR A 76 9.27 1.30 16.58
C THR A 76 7.88 1.94 16.70
N GLY A 77 7.12 1.63 17.74
CA GLY A 77 5.82 2.27 17.99
C GLY A 77 5.91 3.77 18.24
N LEU A 78 6.88 4.21 19.05
CA LEU A 78 7.14 5.62 19.32
C LEU A 78 7.54 6.37 18.04
N LEU A 79 8.47 5.81 17.27
CA LEU A 79 8.96 6.39 16.03
C LEU A 79 7.81 6.57 15.03
N LEU A 80 7.03 5.51 14.79
CA LEU A 80 5.88 5.60 13.89
C LEU A 80 4.88 6.66 14.35
N TYR A 81 4.63 6.74 15.67
CA TYR A 81 3.71 7.72 16.20
C TYR A 81 4.20 9.15 16.00
N VAL A 82 5.42 9.44 16.46
CA VAL A 82 5.98 10.80 16.49
C VAL A 82 6.23 11.32 15.07
N VAL A 83 6.80 10.48 14.20
CA VAL A 83 7.22 10.88 12.84
C VAL A 83 6.03 10.93 11.88
N ILE A 84 5.08 9.99 12.00
CA ILE A 84 4.03 9.81 10.97
C ILE A 84 2.64 10.03 11.54
N MET A 85 2.24 9.25 12.55
CA MET A 85 0.82 9.16 12.96
C MET A 85 0.31 10.43 13.63
N ARG A 86 1.18 11.18 14.31
CA ARG A 86 0.82 12.42 15.02
C ARG A 86 0.16 13.45 14.08
N GLY A 87 0.66 13.57 12.84
CA GLY A 87 0.15 14.53 11.85
C GLY A 87 -1.11 14.07 11.09
N MET A 88 -1.56 12.83 11.27
CA MET A 88 -2.62 12.25 10.43
C MET A 88 -4.04 12.37 10.99
N ARG A 89 -4.26 12.97 12.15
CA ARG A 89 -5.58 12.95 12.81
C ARG A 89 -6.69 13.54 11.94
N ASP A 90 -6.41 14.64 11.24
CA ASP A 90 -7.41 15.41 10.47
C ASP A 90 -7.38 15.12 8.96
N THR A 91 -6.65 14.09 8.54
CA THR A 91 -6.57 13.70 7.12
C THR A 91 -7.72 12.78 6.71
N ALA A 92 -7.94 12.68 5.39
CA ALA A 92 -8.93 11.78 4.82
C ALA A 92 -8.66 10.32 5.22
N GLU A 93 -9.72 9.52 5.32
CA GLU A 93 -9.63 8.11 5.69
C GLU A 93 -8.79 7.30 4.70
N VAL A 94 -8.84 7.67 3.41
CA VAL A 94 -7.98 7.09 2.37
C VAL A 94 -6.50 7.33 2.68
N THR A 95 -6.13 8.56 3.08
CA THR A 95 -4.75 8.91 3.47
C THR A 95 -4.27 8.08 4.64
N LYS A 96 -5.09 7.94 5.71
CA LYS A 96 -4.75 7.13 6.90
C LYS A 96 -4.46 5.67 6.55
N ILE A 97 -5.25 5.10 5.64
CA ILE A 97 -5.08 3.70 5.20
C ILE A 97 -3.85 3.57 4.30
N VAL A 98 -3.67 4.48 3.35
CA VAL A 98 -2.54 4.43 2.41
C VAL A 98 -1.22 4.58 3.15
N VAL A 99 -1.10 5.52 4.08
CA VAL A 99 0.14 5.72 4.83
C VAL A 99 0.50 4.49 5.67
N THR A 100 -0.48 3.83 6.28
CA THR A 100 -0.22 2.59 7.04
C THR A 100 0.10 1.40 6.14
N VAL A 101 -0.48 1.33 4.94
CA VAL A 101 -0.06 0.38 3.89
C VAL A 101 1.36 0.69 3.39
N SER A 102 1.73 1.96 3.26
CA SER A 102 3.09 2.37 2.89
C SER A 102 4.10 1.96 3.94
N ILE A 103 3.78 2.11 5.23
CA ILE A 103 4.63 1.63 6.32
C ILE A 103 4.76 0.10 6.25
N LEU A 104 3.66 -0.63 5.99
CA LEU A 104 3.72 -2.09 5.78
C LEU A 104 4.74 -2.45 4.69
N LEU A 105 4.57 -1.87 3.50
CA LEU A 105 5.43 -2.18 2.35
C LEU A 105 6.87 -1.72 2.58
N GLY A 106 7.06 -0.58 3.25
CA GLY A 106 8.38 -0.08 3.61
C GLY A 106 9.10 -0.99 4.59
N MET A 107 8.39 -1.50 5.59
CA MET A 107 8.95 -2.48 6.54
C MET A 107 9.32 -3.79 5.85
N VAL A 108 8.54 -4.25 4.86
CA VAL A 108 8.90 -5.41 4.01
C VAL A 108 10.15 -5.12 3.19
N SER A 109 10.23 -3.98 2.48
CA SER A 109 11.41 -3.60 1.71
C SER A 109 12.66 -3.46 2.57
N VAL A 110 12.54 -2.86 3.76
CA VAL A 110 13.64 -2.77 4.74
C VAL A 110 14.04 -4.16 5.22
N SER A 111 13.09 -5.06 5.45
CA SER A 111 13.40 -6.45 5.80
C SER A 111 14.22 -7.13 4.71
N HIS A 112 13.86 -6.96 3.43
CA HIS A 112 14.60 -7.57 2.32
C HIS A 112 16.00 -6.97 2.15
N TRP A 113 16.20 -5.71 2.54
CA TRP A 113 17.53 -5.08 2.56
C TRP A 113 18.46 -5.75 3.58
N PHE A 114 18.03 -5.92 4.82
CA PHE A 114 18.87 -6.54 5.87
C PHE A 114 18.89 -8.07 5.80
N TRP A 115 17.78 -8.70 5.42
CA TRP A 115 17.58 -10.14 5.39
C TRP A 115 17.11 -10.58 4.01
N HIS A 116 18.06 -11.06 3.20
CA HIS A 116 17.81 -11.50 1.83
C HIS A 116 16.74 -12.61 1.79
N PRO A 117 15.68 -12.48 0.96
CA PRO A 117 14.59 -13.47 0.88
C PRO A 117 15.04 -14.88 0.48
N GLU A 118 16.12 -15.00 -0.29
CA GLU A 118 16.64 -16.27 -0.81
C GLU A 118 17.33 -17.12 0.27
N THR A 119 17.68 -16.50 1.40
CA THR A 119 18.34 -17.20 2.50
C THR A 119 17.29 -17.69 3.49
N ALA A 120 17.03 -19.01 3.48
CA ALA A 120 16.09 -19.63 4.40
C ALA A 120 16.56 -19.44 5.85
N ARG A 121 15.65 -18.96 6.70
CA ARG A 121 15.89 -18.72 8.12
C ARG A 121 14.85 -19.44 8.94
N THR A 122 15.28 -20.02 10.04
CA THR A 122 14.39 -20.74 10.96
C THR A 122 14.58 -20.28 12.40
N MET A 123 13.50 -20.33 13.17
CA MET A 123 13.45 -20.15 14.61
C MET A 123 12.99 -21.44 15.25
N THR A 124 13.76 -21.91 16.23
CA THR A 124 13.40 -23.04 17.09
C THR A 124 12.55 -22.55 18.26
N MET A 125 11.86 -23.48 18.92
CA MET A 125 11.17 -23.19 20.17
C MET A 125 12.15 -22.76 21.28
N PHE A 126 11.70 -21.92 22.22
CA PHE A 126 12.59 -21.31 23.22
C PHE A 126 13.36 -22.31 24.10
N PHE A 127 12.75 -23.45 24.42
CA PHE A 127 13.33 -24.53 25.22
C PHE A 127 13.76 -25.74 24.36
N GLY A 128 13.81 -25.56 23.04
CA GLY A 128 14.01 -26.65 22.07
C GLY A 128 12.72 -27.40 21.74
N ASP A 129 12.69 -28.01 20.56
CA ASP A 129 11.47 -28.62 20.01
C ASP A 129 11.05 -29.91 20.73
N GLN A 130 11.97 -30.51 21.49
CA GLN A 130 11.76 -31.73 22.27
C GLN A 130 11.24 -31.46 23.69
N ALA A 131 11.31 -30.21 24.17
CA ALA A 131 10.95 -29.89 25.53
C ALA A 131 9.42 -29.80 25.66
N ARG A 132 8.85 -30.83 26.28
CA ARG A 132 7.40 -31.08 26.33
C ARG A 132 6.98 -31.70 27.67
N ILE A 133 5.71 -31.55 28.00
CA ILE A 133 5.04 -32.20 29.13
C ILE A 133 3.80 -32.93 28.61
N ASP A 134 3.49 -34.08 29.21
CA ASP A 134 2.25 -34.81 28.91
C ASP A 134 1.20 -34.44 29.96
N LEU A 135 0.13 -33.78 29.52
CA LEU A 135 -0.98 -33.35 30.37
C LEU A 135 -2.28 -33.97 29.84
N PHE A 136 -2.98 -34.75 30.66
CA PHE A 136 -4.23 -35.43 30.27
C PHE A 136 -4.12 -36.28 28.99
N GLY A 137 -2.96 -36.92 28.76
CA GLY A 137 -2.70 -37.71 27.55
C GLY A 137 -2.37 -36.89 26.29
N VAL A 138 -2.24 -35.57 26.41
CA VAL A 138 -1.82 -34.68 25.32
C VAL A 138 -0.42 -34.14 25.59
N THR A 139 0.46 -34.27 24.61
CA THR A 139 1.80 -33.70 24.66
C THR A 139 1.75 -32.20 24.33
N ILE A 140 2.14 -31.37 25.28
CA ILE A 140 2.19 -29.90 25.16
C ILE A 140 3.64 -29.45 25.27
N ARG A 141 4.11 -28.64 24.32
CA ARG A 141 5.48 -28.11 24.31
C ARG A 141 5.57 -26.88 25.23
N TYR A 142 6.72 -26.66 25.86
CA TYR A 142 6.88 -25.50 26.76
C TYR A 142 6.64 -24.16 26.05
N HIS A 143 7.00 -24.05 24.76
CA HIS A 143 6.73 -22.85 23.96
C HIS A 143 5.23 -22.55 23.86
N GLU A 144 4.39 -23.57 23.74
CA GLU A 144 2.95 -23.45 23.65
C GLU A 144 2.35 -22.96 24.98
N LEU A 145 2.86 -23.47 26.11
CA LEU A 145 2.49 -22.99 27.45
C LEU A 145 2.89 -21.53 27.65
N ILE A 146 4.05 -21.11 27.16
CA ILE A 146 4.50 -19.71 27.22
C ILE A 146 3.55 -18.82 26.42
N CYS A 147 3.08 -19.26 25.25
CA CYS A 147 2.13 -18.50 24.45
C CYS A 147 0.79 -18.29 25.20
N LEU A 148 0.27 -19.36 25.80
CA LEU A 148 -0.94 -19.30 26.62
C LEU A 148 -0.76 -18.39 27.84
N ALA A 149 0.32 -18.57 28.59
CA ALA A 149 0.63 -17.77 29.76
C ALA A 149 0.83 -16.29 29.42
N ALA A 150 1.58 -15.98 28.36
CA ALA A 150 1.80 -14.62 27.89
C ALA A 150 0.48 -13.94 27.51
N ALA A 151 -0.41 -14.63 26.78
CA ALA A 151 -1.70 -14.06 26.40
C ALA A 151 -2.60 -13.78 27.61
N VAL A 152 -2.65 -14.69 28.59
CA VAL A 152 -3.41 -14.48 29.84
C VAL A 152 -2.84 -13.29 30.62
N LEU A 153 -1.51 -13.23 30.79
CA LEU A 153 -0.84 -12.12 31.48
C LEU A 153 -1.12 -10.77 30.81
N ILE A 154 -1.07 -10.72 29.47
CA ILE A 154 -1.37 -9.51 28.70
C ILE A 154 -2.85 -9.14 28.81
N ALA A 155 -3.76 -10.09 28.72
CA ALA A 155 -5.19 -9.83 28.86
C ALA A 155 -5.53 -9.27 30.25
N VAL A 156 -4.98 -9.86 31.30
CA VAL A 156 -5.16 -9.38 32.68
C VAL A 156 -4.49 -8.02 32.87
N GLY A 157 -3.26 -7.85 32.38
CA GLY A 157 -2.50 -6.60 32.48
C GLY A 157 -3.21 -5.44 31.78
N LEU A 158 -3.64 -5.63 30.54
CA LEU A 158 -4.41 -4.62 29.79
C LEU A 158 -5.75 -4.32 30.47
N ARG A 159 -6.45 -5.33 30.99
CA ARG A 159 -7.71 -5.11 31.74
C ARG A 159 -7.48 -4.25 32.99
N ILE A 160 -6.45 -4.57 33.77
CA ILE A 160 -6.10 -3.78 34.97
C ILE A 160 -5.73 -2.36 34.55
N MET A 161 -4.92 -2.19 33.50
CA MET A 161 -4.54 -0.88 32.97
C MET A 161 -5.77 -0.05 32.60
N PHE A 162 -6.68 -0.57 31.77
CA PHE A 162 -7.84 0.18 31.29
C PHE A 162 -8.90 0.47 32.36
N VAL A 163 -9.06 -0.41 33.36
CA VAL A 163 -10.13 -0.29 34.36
C VAL A 163 -9.65 0.36 35.65
N ARG A 164 -8.40 0.15 36.05
CA ARG A 164 -7.89 0.58 37.37
C ARG A 164 -6.82 1.67 37.33
N THR A 165 -6.31 2.06 36.17
CA THR A 165 -5.26 3.10 36.08
C THR A 165 -5.78 4.40 35.48
N ARG A 166 -5.23 5.53 35.93
CA ARG A 166 -5.54 6.86 35.38
C ARG A 166 -5.17 6.97 33.91
N VAL A 167 -4.03 6.37 33.51
CA VAL A 167 -3.58 6.31 32.12
C VAL A 167 -4.62 5.62 31.23
N GLY A 168 -5.15 4.47 31.67
CA GLY A 168 -6.16 3.74 30.90
C GLY A 168 -7.50 4.46 30.80
N VAL A 169 -7.89 5.25 31.80
CA VAL A 169 -9.06 6.13 31.73
C VAL A 169 -8.82 7.27 30.75
N ALA A 170 -7.67 7.95 30.86
CA ALA A 170 -7.30 9.04 29.96
C ALA A 170 -7.18 8.58 28.50
N MET A 171 -6.61 7.40 28.24
CA MET A 171 -6.54 6.78 26.92
C MET A 171 -7.91 6.58 26.27
N ARG A 172 -8.93 6.15 27.04
CA ARG A 172 -10.30 6.05 26.52
C ARG A 172 -10.88 7.42 26.21
N GLY A 173 -10.59 8.42 27.05
CA GLY A 173 -10.99 9.81 26.82
C GLY A 173 -10.42 10.44 25.54
N VAL A 174 -9.22 10.03 25.08
CA VAL A 174 -8.63 10.54 23.82
C VAL A 174 -9.53 10.29 22.61
N VAL A 175 -10.23 9.15 22.58
CA VAL A 175 -11.11 8.78 21.45
C VAL A 175 -12.45 9.49 21.50
N ASP A 176 -12.91 9.84 22.70
CA ASP A 176 -14.18 10.52 22.87
C ASP A 176 -14.03 12.00 22.51
N ASP A 177 -13.11 12.71 23.17
CA ASP A 177 -12.81 14.12 22.91
C ASP A 177 -11.38 14.47 23.39
N PRO A 178 -10.39 14.54 22.46
CA PRO A 178 -9.02 14.86 22.82
C PRO A 178 -8.85 16.30 23.32
N ASP A 179 -9.70 17.24 22.89
CA ASP A 179 -9.61 18.63 23.31
C ASP A 179 -10.17 18.81 24.73
N LEU A 180 -11.27 18.13 25.06
CA LEU A 180 -11.76 18.03 26.44
C LEU A 180 -10.72 17.38 27.36
N LEU A 181 -10.00 16.37 26.86
CA LEU A 181 -8.94 15.72 27.63
C LEU A 181 -7.75 16.68 27.90
N ARG A 182 -7.40 17.53 26.93
CA ARG A 182 -6.40 18.60 27.09
C ARG A 182 -6.82 19.61 28.15
N LEU A 183 -8.10 20.00 28.17
CA LEU A 183 -8.65 20.89 29.21
C LEU A 183 -8.56 20.29 30.62
N ASN A 184 -8.57 18.96 30.73
CA ASN A 184 -8.37 18.24 32.00
C ASN A 184 -6.88 18.01 32.36
N GLY A 185 -5.93 18.65 31.66
CA GLY A 185 -4.50 18.62 31.98
C GLY A 185 -3.75 17.38 31.49
N HIS A 186 -4.36 16.57 30.64
CA HIS A 186 -3.72 15.42 30.01
C HIS A 186 -3.24 15.76 28.59
N ASP A 187 -2.16 15.12 28.14
CA ASP A 187 -1.64 15.27 26.78
C ASP A 187 -2.08 14.07 25.91
N PRO A 188 -3.04 14.23 24.98
CA PRO A 188 -3.48 13.16 24.09
C PRO A 188 -2.35 12.60 23.23
N ASP A 189 -1.33 13.41 22.92
CA ASP A 189 -0.23 12.98 22.07
C ASP A 189 0.68 12.00 22.80
N ARG A 190 0.97 12.24 24.08
CA ARG A 190 1.73 11.30 24.91
C ARG A 190 0.96 10.00 25.15
N LEU A 191 -0.35 10.09 25.38
CA LEU A 191 -1.21 8.92 25.57
C LEU A 191 -1.30 8.08 24.30
N ALA A 192 -1.44 8.72 23.14
CA ALA A 192 -1.41 8.02 21.87
C ALA A 192 -0.03 7.41 21.59
N ALA A 193 1.07 8.12 21.83
CA ALA A 193 2.43 7.57 21.72
C ALA A 193 2.61 6.30 22.57
N LEU A 194 2.20 6.34 23.83
CA LEU A 194 2.30 5.19 24.75
C LEU A 194 1.43 4.00 24.28
N SER A 195 0.25 4.28 23.71
CA SER A 195 -0.57 3.24 23.07
C SER A 195 0.13 2.60 21.87
N TRP A 196 0.76 3.41 21.02
CA TRP A 196 1.51 2.95 19.86
C TRP A 196 2.76 2.14 20.25
N MET A 197 3.48 2.55 21.30
CA MET A 197 4.58 1.79 21.89
C MET A 197 4.10 0.40 22.32
N MET A 198 3.08 0.34 23.17
CA MET A 198 2.52 -0.93 23.67
C MET A 198 1.95 -1.80 22.53
N GLY A 199 1.21 -1.21 21.61
CA GLY A 199 0.64 -1.92 20.46
C GLY A 199 1.71 -2.55 19.58
N SER A 200 2.81 -1.82 19.33
CA SER A 200 3.94 -2.32 18.53
C SER A 200 4.71 -3.42 19.27
N THR A 201 4.90 -3.30 20.59
CA THR A 201 5.48 -4.37 21.42
C THR A 201 4.65 -5.64 21.37
N LEU A 202 3.33 -5.53 21.43
CA LEU A 202 2.42 -6.69 21.33
C LEU A 202 2.47 -7.32 19.93
N ALA A 203 2.59 -6.50 18.87
CA ALA A 203 2.79 -6.99 17.50
C ALA A 203 4.07 -7.83 17.40
N VAL A 204 5.18 -7.24 17.85
CA VAL A 204 6.51 -7.86 17.88
C VAL A 204 6.48 -9.17 18.67
N LEU A 205 5.88 -9.16 19.86
CA LEU A 205 5.72 -10.37 20.67
C LEU A 205 4.94 -11.46 19.93
N ALA A 206 3.82 -11.11 19.30
CA ALA A 206 3.04 -12.07 18.54
C ALA A 206 3.83 -12.67 17.37
N GLY A 207 4.62 -11.85 16.66
CA GLY A 207 5.51 -12.33 15.60
C GLY A 207 6.58 -13.31 16.12
N VAL A 208 7.23 -13.00 17.24
CA VAL A 208 8.24 -13.90 17.83
C VAL A 208 7.61 -15.21 18.30
N LEU A 209 6.40 -15.17 18.86
CA LEU A 209 5.72 -16.34 19.40
C LEU A 209 5.11 -17.24 18.31
N VAL A 210 4.57 -16.65 17.23
CA VAL A 210 3.86 -17.40 16.17
C VAL A 210 4.82 -18.23 15.31
N THR A 211 6.03 -17.72 15.04
CA THR A 211 6.95 -18.31 14.06
C THR A 211 7.31 -19.76 14.41
N PRO A 212 7.73 -20.11 15.64
CA PRO A 212 8.04 -21.51 15.99
C PRO A 212 6.81 -22.44 15.95
N ILE A 213 5.61 -21.91 16.17
CA ILE A 213 4.36 -22.70 16.13
C ILE A 213 3.98 -23.06 14.69
N ASN A 214 4.29 -22.17 13.73
CA ASN A 214 4.01 -22.36 12.31
C ASN A 214 5.15 -23.06 11.53
N GLY A 215 5.93 -23.91 12.20
CA GLY A 215 7.01 -24.68 11.57
C GLY A 215 8.37 -24.01 11.57
N GLY A 216 8.52 -22.84 12.22
CA GLY A 216 9.79 -22.20 12.48
C GLY A 216 10.35 -21.37 11.32
N THR A 217 9.85 -21.51 10.10
CA THR A 217 10.32 -20.74 8.93
C THR A 217 10.01 -19.24 9.06
N LEU A 218 11.04 -18.40 8.88
CA LEU A 218 10.88 -16.94 8.80
C LEU A 218 10.68 -16.53 7.35
N GLU A 219 9.42 -16.26 7.00
CA GLU A 219 9.07 -15.69 5.71
C GLU A 219 8.35 -14.35 5.92
N ALA A 220 8.89 -13.29 5.30
CA ALA A 220 8.40 -11.91 5.46
C ALA A 220 6.91 -11.77 5.08
N ASN A 221 6.53 -12.32 3.93
CA ASN A 221 5.17 -12.23 3.42
C ASN A 221 4.17 -12.96 4.32
N MET A 222 4.48 -14.17 4.78
CA MET A 222 3.60 -14.90 5.70
C MET A 222 3.39 -14.17 7.03
N LEU A 223 4.45 -13.62 7.62
CA LEU A 223 4.35 -12.91 8.91
C LEU A 223 3.59 -11.59 8.79
N THR A 224 3.73 -10.86 7.67
CA THR A 224 2.96 -9.62 7.47
C THR A 224 1.45 -9.88 7.39
N LEU A 225 1.04 -11.04 6.88
CA LEU A 225 -0.37 -11.43 6.79
C LEU A 225 -1.00 -11.82 8.14
N LEU A 226 -0.21 -11.98 9.21
CA LEU A 226 -0.70 -12.13 10.59
C LEU A 226 -1.65 -10.99 11.00
N VAL A 227 -1.44 -9.81 10.39
CA VAL A 227 -2.30 -8.64 10.59
C VAL A 227 -3.78 -8.96 10.37
N ILE A 228 -4.09 -9.88 9.45
CA ILE A 228 -5.47 -10.15 9.07
C ILE A 228 -6.15 -11.08 10.07
N ASP A 229 -5.42 -12.01 10.67
CA ASP A 229 -5.90 -12.83 11.79
C ASP A 229 -6.21 -11.93 12.99
N ALA A 230 -5.33 -10.96 13.25
CA ALA A 230 -5.54 -9.94 14.27
C ALA A 230 -6.77 -9.06 13.96
N PHE A 231 -7.00 -8.71 12.69
CA PHE A 231 -8.18 -7.93 12.25
C PHE A 231 -9.48 -8.68 12.47
N ALA A 232 -9.52 -9.94 12.04
CA ALA A 232 -10.66 -10.81 12.22
C ALA A 232 -11.04 -10.91 13.70
N ALA A 233 -10.06 -11.17 14.57
CA ALA A 233 -10.25 -11.23 16.01
C ALA A 233 -10.71 -9.89 16.60
N ALA A 234 -10.05 -8.78 16.22
CA ALA A 234 -10.33 -7.45 16.74
C ALA A 234 -11.74 -6.95 16.38
N MET A 235 -12.30 -7.43 15.28
CA MET A 235 -13.65 -7.09 14.84
C MET A 235 -14.76 -7.69 15.70
N PHE A 236 -14.55 -8.85 16.34
CA PHE A 236 -15.48 -9.35 17.37
C PHE A 236 -15.61 -8.35 18.54
N GLY A 237 -14.53 -7.65 18.87
CA GLY A 237 -14.51 -6.57 19.85
C GLY A 237 -14.87 -5.19 19.31
N ARG A 238 -15.30 -5.08 18.05
CA ARG A 238 -15.59 -3.81 17.35
C ARG A 238 -14.45 -2.80 17.42
N LEU A 239 -13.21 -3.27 17.53
CA LEU A 239 -12.01 -2.44 17.76
C LEU A 239 -12.06 -1.57 19.03
N ARG A 240 -13.00 -1.81 19.96
CA ARG A 240 -13.16 -1.05 21.22
C ARG A 240 -12.98 -1.92 22.46
N SER A 241 -13.33 -3.21 22.38
CA SER A 241 -13.38 -4.11 23.55
C SER A 241 -12.32 -5.21 23.46
N ILE A 242 -11.23 -5.04 24.20
CA ILE A 242 -10.14 -6.04 24.30
C ILE A 242 -10.65 -7.41 24.77
N PRO A 243 -11.52 -7.54 25.80
CA PRO A 243 -12.00 -8.86 26.22
C PRO A 243 -12.79 -9.61 25.14
N ARG A 244 -13.63 -8.89 24.37
CA ARG A 244 -14.37 -9.48 23.25
C ARG A 244 -13.45 -9.83 22.08
N THR A 245 -12.42 -9.02 21.84
CA THR A 245 -11.35 -9.34 20.89
C THR A 245 -10.61 -10.62 21.28
N PHE A 246 -10.29 -10.78 22.56
CA PHE A 246 -9.64 -11.98 23.08
C PHE A 246 -10.51 -13.23 22.85
N ALA A 247 -11.80 -13.14 23.18
CA ALA A 247 -12.75 -14.23 22.90
C ALA A 247 -12.86 -14.54 21.41
N GLY A 248 -12.88 -13.52 20.55
CA GLY A 248 -12.86 -13.69 19.09
C GLY A 248 -11.58 -14.37 18.58
N ALA A 249 -10.42 -14.01 19.12
CA ALA A 249 -9.15 -14.65 18.78
C ALA A 249 -9.11 -16.14 19.19
N LEU A 250 -9.59 -16.46 20.40
CA LEU A 250 -9.72 -17.85 20.84
C LEU A 250 -10.69 -18.64 19.95
N PHE A 251 -11.83 -18.05 19.59
CA PHE A 251 -12.77 -18.64 18.66
C PHE A 251 -12.12 -18.95 17.30
N LEU A 252 -11.37 -18.00 16.74
CA LEU A 252 -10.68 -18.20 15.45
C LEU A 252 -9.61 -19.30 15.53
N GLY A 253 -8.80 -19.32 16.60
CA GLY A 253 -7.79 -20.34 16.81
C GLY A 253 -8.40 -21.75 16.92
N LEU A 254 -9.45 -21.90 17.73
CA LEU A 254 -10.19 -23.15 17.88
C LEU A 254 -10.90 -23.57 16.59
N ALA A 255 -11.54 -22.64 15.89
CA ALA A 255 -12.20 -22.93 14.62
C ALA A 255 -11.19 -23.47 13.58
N ALA A 256 -10.01 -22.86 13.49
CA ALA A 256 -8.96 -23.30 12.58
C ALA A 256 -8.45 -24.71 12.89
N THR A 257 -8.27 -25.06 14.16
CA THR A 257 -7.79 -26.40 14.53
C THR A 257 -8.88 -27.45 14.45
N TYR A 258 -10.15 -27.10 14.74
CA TYR A 258 -11.26 -28.04 14.59
C TYR A 258 -11.62 -28.33 13.14
N VAL A 259 -11.43 -27.38 12.22
CA VAL A 259 -11.54 -27.69 10.78
C VAL A 259 -10.54 -28.78 10.41
N LEU A 260 -9.28 -28.71 10.88
CA LEU A 260 -8.31 -29.78 10.65
C LEU A 260 -8.67 -31.10 11.34
N ALA A 261 -9.24 -31.03 12.54
CA ALA A 261 -9.51 -32.21 13.35
C ALA A 261 -10.68 -33.05 12.81
N TYR A 262 -11.72 -32.37 12.30
CA TYR A 262 -13.02 -32.99 12.06
C TYR A 262 -13.46 -32.97 10.59
N PHE A 263 -12.86 -32.14 9.74
CA PHE A 263 -13.21 -32.16 8.32
C PHE A 263 -12.47 -33.31 7.64
N PRO A 264 -13.11 -34.00 6.67
CA PRO A 264 -12.47 -35.07 5.93
C PRO A 264 -11.16 -34.60 5.28
N THR A 265 -10.07 -35.34 5.51
CA THR A 265 -8.77 -35.08 4.86
C THR A 265 -8.82 -35.32 3.35
N ALA A 266 -9.80 -36.10 2.87
CA ALA A 266 -10.07 -36.29 1.46
C ALA A 266 -10.58 -35.02 0.75
N TRP A 267 -11.10 -34.04 1.50
CA TRP A 267 -11.50 -32.77 0.93
C TRP A 267 -10.27 -31.89 0.67
N THR A 268 -9.99 -31.68 -0.61
CA THR A 268 -8.84 -30.91 -1.09
C THR A 268 -8.86 -29.44 -0.64
N TRP A 269 -10.06 -28.92 -0.35
CA TRP A 269 -10.29 -27.55 0.10
C TRP A 269 -10.19 -27.35 1.62
N THR A 270 -10.03 -28.40 2.43
CA THR A 270 -9.98 -28.28 3.91
C THR A 270 -8.82 -27.40 4.39
N SER A 271 -7.63 -27.55 3.77
CA SER A 271 -6.46 -26.72 4.09
C SER A 271 -6.69 -25.25 3.71
N ASN A 272 -7.23 -25.02 2.52
CA ASN A 272 -7.54 -23.68 2.01
C ASN A 272 -8.63 -22.99 2.86
N LEU A 273 -9.64 -23.74 3.31
CA LEU A 273 -10.66 -23.27 4.24
C LEU A 273 -10.04 -22.81 5.54
N ARG A 274 -9.21 -23.64 6.18
CA ARG A 274 -8.55 -23.33 7.45
C ARG A 274 -7.84 -21.97 7.38
N VAL A 275 -7.00 -21.77 6.37
CA VAL A 275 -6.20 -20.54 6.21
C VAL A 275 -7.09 -19.33 5.86
N SER A 276 -8.27 -19.57 5.28
CA SER A 276 -9.23 -18.52 4.92
C SER A 276 -10.24 -18.18 6.02
N LEU A 277 -10.33 -18.97 7.10
CA LEU A 277 -11.31 -18.77 8.18
C LEU A 277 -11.29 -17.37 8.78
N PRO A 278 -10.13 -16.74 9.07
CA PRO A 278 -10.14 -15.41 9.66
C PRO A 278 -10.70 -14.38 8.68
N MET A 279 -10.52 -14.56 7.37
CA MET A 279 -11.10 -13.67 6.34
C MET A 279 -12.61 -13.83 6.24
N ILE A 280 -13.08 -15.07 6.25
CA ILE A 280 -14.51 -15.40 6.22
C ILE A 280 -15.17 -14.84 7.49
N ALA A 281 -14.57 -15.06 8.66
CA ALA A 281 -15.06 -14.54 9.92
C ALA A 281 -15.06 -13.00 9.93
N LEU A 282 -13.99 -12.36 9.47
CA LEU A 282 -13.92 -10.90 9.33
C LEU A 282 -15.06 -10.37 8.45
N PHE A 283 -15.27 -10.97 7.27
CA PHE A 283 -16.33 -10.59 6.34
C PHE A 283 -17.72 -10.81 6.97
N VAL A 284 -17.98 -11.98 7.54
CA VAL A 284 -19.26 -12.33 8.18
C VAL A 284 -19.55 -11.39 9.35
N VAL A 285 -18.57 -11.16 10.23
CA VAL A 285 -18.70 -10.24 11.36
C VAL A 285 -19.06 -8.86 10.84
N LEU A 286 -18.33 -8.31 9.85
CA LEU A 286 -18.64 -6.99 9.30
C LEU A 286 -20.06 -6.87 8.75
N VAL A 287 -20.57 -7.91 8.08
CA VAL A 287 -21.91 -7.93 7.48
C VAL A 287 -23.02 -8.04 8.53
N VAL A 288 -22.80 -8.83 9.57
CA VAL A 288 -23.77 -9.06 10.66
C VAL A 288 -23.78 -7.89 11.65
N LEU A 289 -22.65 -7.23 11.85
CA LEU A 289 -22.52 -6.21 12.89
C LEU A 289 -23.31 -4.93 12.52
N PRO A 290 -24.24 -4.48 13.39
CA PRO A 290 -24.98 -3.26 13.15
C PRO A 290 -24.03 -2.05 13.16
N GLN A 291 -24.08 -1.27 12.09
CA GLN A 291 -23.27 -0.06 11.94
C GLN A 291 -23.88 1.09 12.74
N ASP A 292 -23.03 1.88 13.42
CA ASP A 292 -23.45 3.07 14.15
C ASP A 292 -24.08 4.05 13.13
N ARG A 293 -25.41 4.20 13.20
CA ARG A 293 -26.16 5.09 12.34
C ARG A 293 -25.94 6.51 12.84
N LEU A 294 -25.15 7.28 12.07
CA LEU A 294 -24.94 8.73 12.20
C LEU A 294 -23.86 9.12 13.23
N ARG A 295 -22.62 9.30 12.77
CA ARG A 295 -21.69 10.26 13.39
C ARG A 295 -21.86 11.61 12.69
N GLY A 296 -22.09 12.65 13.48
CA GLY A 296 -22.12 14.04 13.03
C GLY A 296 -20.82 14.40 12.32
N ALA A 297 -20.94 15.27 11.32
CA ALA A 297 -19.88 15.60 10.37
C ALA A 297 -18.60 16.06 11.08
N VAL A 298 -17.57 15.22 11.07
CA VAL A 298 -16.20 15.73 11.10
C VAL A 298 -16.02 16.49 9.80
N THR A 299 -15.62 17.77 9.90
CA THR A 299 -15.31 18.64 8.76
C THR A 299 -14.25 17.97 7.88
N ARG A 300 -14.70 17.23 6.87
CA ARG A 300 -13.82 16.69 5.84
C ARG A 300 -13.33 17.88 5.02
N THR A 301 -12.02 18.05 4.94
CA THR A 301 -11.42 19.01 4.01
C THR A 301 -11.88 18.66 2.60
N ARG A 302 -12.50 19.62 1.93
CA ARG A 302 -13.09 19.42 0.60
C ARG A 302 -11.95 19.37 -0.42
N GLU A 303 -11.58 18.18 -0.86
CA GLU A 303 -10.57 18.01 -1.91
C GLU A 303 -11.12 18.61 -3.23
N ARG A 304 -10.64 19.80 -3.59
CA ARG A 304 -11.00 20.45 -4.86
C ARG A 304 -10.14 19.86 -5.97
N TYR A 305 -10.71 18.92 -6.72
CA TYR A 305 -10.09 18.40 -7.92
C TYR A 305 -10.47 19.25 -9.14
N HIS A 306 -9.48 19.61 -9.97
CA HIS A 306 -9.75 20.17 -11.28
C HIS A 306 -10.12 19.05 -12.26
N VAL A 307 -11.31 19.14 -12.88
CA VAL A 307 -11.76 18.13 -13.84
C VAL A 307 -11.44 18.60 -15.26
N PRO A 308 -10.60 17.88 -16.03
CA PRO A 308 -10.33 18.25 -17.41
C PRO A 308 -11.57 18.08 -18.29
N SER A 309 -11.67 18.88 -19.35
CA SER A 309 -12.70 18.69 -20.36
C SER A 309 -12.43 17.44 -21.20
N VAL A 310 -13.51 16.81 -21.70
CA VAL A 310 -13.40 15.60 -22.53
C VAL A 310 -12.55 15.84 -23.79
N ARG A 311 -12.63 17.02 -24.40
CA ARG A 311 -11.80 17.37 -25.56
C ARG A 311 -10.30 17.36 -25.24
N LYS A 312 -9.91 17.95 -24.09
CA LYS A 312 -8.52 17.90 -23.63
C LYS A 312 -8.09 16.47 -23.31
N ALA A 313 -8.98 15.67 -22.73
CA ALA A 313 -8.71 14.26 -22.44
C ALA A 313 -8.43 13.46 -23.72
N ILE A 314 -9.20 13.68 -24.79
CA ILE A 314 -8.97 13.03 -26.10
C ILE A 314 -7.60 13.43 -26.67
N ALA A 315 -7.25 14.72 -26.63
CA ALA A 315 -5.95 15.18 -27.11
C ALA A 315 -4.79 14.51 -26.35
N TRP A 316 -4.87 14.43 -25.01
CA TRP A 316 -3.88 13.73 -24.19
C TRP A 316 -3.87 12.21 -24.39
N ALA A 317 -5.02 11.60 -24.67
CA ALA A 317 -5.12 10.19 -25.02
C ALA A 317 -4.40 9.87 -26.34
N VAL A 318 -4.58 10.71 -27.37
CA VAL A 318 -3.84 10.58 -28.63
C VAL A 318 -2.35 10.83 -28.40
N ALA A 319 -1.99 11.86 -27.64
CA ALA A 319 -0.59 12.14 -27.30
C ALA A 319 0.07 10.94 -26.57
N LEU A 320 -0.63 10.30 -25.63
CA LEU A 320 -0.14 9.11 -24.93
C LEU A 320 0.16 7.97 -25.90
N VAL A 321 -0.76 7.66 -26.82
CA VAL A 321 -0.56 6.60 -27.83
C VAL A 321 0.65 6.91 -28.72
N VAL A 322 0.80 8.16 -29.16
CA VAL A 322 1.93 8.60 -29.98
C VAL A 322 3.25 8.51 -29.20
N ILE A 323 3.27 8.93 -27.94
CA ILE A 323 4.46 8.86 -27.07
C ILE A 323 4.87 7.41 -26.84
N VAL A 324 3.92 6.52 -26.53
CA VAL A 324 4.21 5.09 -26.34
C VAL A 324 4.72 4.46 -27.64
N TYR A 325 4.18 4.85 -28.79
CA TYR A 325 4.70 4.42 -30.10
C TYR A 325 6.12 4.90 -30.35
N ALA A 326 6.43 6.17 -30.07
CA ALA A 326 7.78 6.71 -30.20
C ALA A 326 8.77 5.97 -29.29
N ILE A 327 8.43 5.77 -28.02
CA ILE A 327 9.27 5.02 -27.08
C ILE A 327 9.48 3.58 -27.55
N ARG A 328 8.43 2.92 -28.08
CA ARG A 328 8.53 1.56 -28.62
C ARG A 328 9.59 1.41 -29.72
N LEU A 329 9.83 2.44 -30.53
CA LEU A 329 10.84 2.38 -31.61
C LEU A 329 12.27 2.22 -31.08
N LEU A 330 12.51 2.59 -29.82
CA LEU A 330 13.80 2.42 -29.16
C LEU A 330 13.91 1.10 -28.39
N MET A 331 12.79 0.41 -28.13
CA MET A 331 12.75 -0.72 -27.19
C MET A 331 13.02 -2.07 -27.86
N VAL A 332 13.77 -2.91 -27.15
CA VAL A 332 13.86 -4.35 -27.42
C VAL A 332 12.59 -5.07 -26.95
N THR A 333 12.30 -6.22 -27.57
CA THR A 333 11.18 -7.15 -27.28
C THR A 333 10.87 -7.31 -25.78
N SER A 334 11.86 -7.69 -24.96
CA SER A 334 11.66 -7.87 -23.51
C SER A 334 11.19 -6.61 -22.79
N ALA A 335 11.70 -5.44 -23.18
CA ALA A 335 11.32 -4.17 -22.58
C ALA A 335 9.89 -3.78 -22.97
N VAL A 336 9.41 -4.21 -24.14
CA VAL A 336 8.04 -3.95 -24.59
C VAL A 336 7.05 -4.81 -23.81
N THR A 337 7.36 -6.09 -23.64
CA THR A 337 6.53 -6.98 -22.80
C THR A 337 6.41 -6.42 -21.39
N THR A 338 7.53 -5.94 -20.82
CA THR A 338 7.57 -5.20 -19.55
C THR A 338 6.64 -3.97 -19.59
N LEU A 339 6.77 -3.07 -20.57
CA LEU A 339 5.87 -1.91 -20.69
C LEU A 339 4.40 -2.29 -20.84
N THR A 340 4.11 -3.39 -21.53
CA THR A 340 2.75 -3.93 -21.70
C THR A 340 2.16 -4.37 -20.35
N ILE A 341 2.95 -5.03 -19.50
CA ILE A 341 2.57 -5.37 -18.12
C ILE A 341 2.27 -4.09 -17.33
N GLY A 342 3.15 -3.08 -17.40
CA GLY A 342 2.95 -1.79 -16.74
C GLY A 342 1.65 -1.10 -17.18
N MET A 343 1.35 -1.11 -18.48
CA MET A 343 0.10 -0.55 -19.01
C MET A 343 -1.14 -1.35 -18.60
N ALA A 344 -1.02 -2.68 -18.46
CA ALA A 344 -2.10 -3.50 -17.92
C ALA A 344 -2.38 -3.17 -16.45
N PHE A 345 -1.34 -2.97 -15.63
CA PHE A 345 -1.48 -2.44 -14.26
C PHE A 345 -2.09 -1.04 -14.23
N ALA A 346 -1.79 -0.18 -15.21
CA ALA A 346 -2.43 1.13 -15.34
C ALA A 346 -3.95 1.01 -15.59
N ILE A 347 -4.41 0.02 -16.37
CA ILE A 347 -5.84 -0.28 -16.52
C ILE A 347 -6.44 -0.71 -15.16
N ILE A 348 -5.75 -1.56 -14.40
CA ILE A 348 -6.20 -1.93 -13.05
C ILE A 348 -6.26 -0.68 -12.15
N ALA A 349 -5.29 0.23 -12.22
CA ALA A 349 -5.28 1.47 -11.45
C ALA A 349 -6.42 2.45 -11.84
N LEU A 350 -6.92 2.41 -13.08
CA LEU A 350 -8.13 3.17 -13.46
C LEU A 350 -9.36 2.73 -12.67
N SER A 351 -9.46 1.43 -12.34
CA SER A 351 -10.55 0.93 -11.50
C SER A 351 -10.54 1.58 -10.10
N LEU A 352 -9.35 1.83 -9.55
CA LEU A 352 -9.14 2.51 -8.28
C LEU A 352 -9.43 4.01 -8.37
N THR A 353 -9.08 4.63 -9.50
CA THR A 353 -9.41 6.04 -9.76
C THR A 353 -10.92 6.26 -9.78
N LEU A 354 -11.66 5.34 -10.38
CA LEU A 354 -13.12 5.38 -10.39
C LEU A 354 -13.72 5.17 -8.98
N LEU A 355 -13.30 4.12 -8.28
CA LEU A 355 -13.94 3.71 -7.02
C LEU A 355 -13.45 4.53 -5.83
N THR A 356 -12.14 4.57 -5.60
CA THR A 356 -11.53 5.31 -4.49
C THR A 356 -11.42 6.81 -4.81
N GLY A 357 -11.04 7.16 -6.04
CA GLY A 357 -10.89 8.55 -6.46
C GLY A 357 -12.22 9.30 -6.55
N TYR A 358 -13.16 8.79 -7.37
CA TYR A 358 -14.42 9.52 -7.66
C TYR A 358 -15.54 9.22 -6.66
N ALA A 359 -15.71 7.96 -6.26
CA ALA A 359 -16.78 7.59 -5.32
C ALA A 359 -16.36 7.68 -3.84
N GLY A 360 -15.06 7.74 -3.54
CA GLY A 360 -14.55 7.81 -2.17
C GLY A 360 -14.68 6.50 -1.39
N GLU A 361 -14.93 5.40 -2.08
CA GLU A 361 -15.08 4.07 -1.52
C GLU A 361 -13.80 3.28 -1.75
N MET A 362 -13.27 2.63 -0.71
CA MET A 362 -11.97 1.96 -0.81
C MET A 362 -12.11 0.51 -1.27
N ASN A 363 -11.26 0.14 -2.22
CA ASN A 363 -11.05 -1.25 -2.62
C ASN A 363 -9.57 -1.63 -2.46
N LEU A 364 -9.31 -2.55 -1.54
CA LEU A 364 -7.97 -3.07 -1.24
C LEU A 364 -7.61 -4.31 -2.07
N ALA A 365 -8.52 -4.83 -2.89
CA ALA A 365 -8.33 -6.05 -3.67
C ALA A 365 -8.59 -5.90 -5.20
N PRO A 366 -8.15 -4.82 -5.88
CA PRO A 366 -8.35 -4.65 -7.31
C PRO A 366 -7.76 -5.80 -8.15
N VAL A 367 -6.57 -6.30 -7.81
CA VAL A 367 -5.89 -7.35 -8.59
C VAL A 367 -6.61 -8.71 -8.44
N SER A 368 -7.28 -8.95 -7.32
CA SER A 368 -8.12 -10.13 -7.10
C SER A 368 -9.28 -10.22 -8.10
N PHE A 369 -9.87 -9.09 -8.50
CA PHE A 369 -10.85 -9.05 -9.59
C PHE A 369 -10.23 -9.42 -10.94
N GLY A 370 -8.97 -9.02 -11.16
CA GLY A 370 -8.14 -9.49 -12.27
C GLY A 370 -8.06 -11.01 -12.35
N ALA A 371 -7.78 -11.67 -11.22
CA ALA A 371 -7.67 -13.12 -11.14
C ALA A 371 -8.94 -13.85 -11.60
N ILE A 372 -10.12 -13.33 -11.21
CA ILE A 372 -11.41 -13.89 -11.62
C ILE A 372 -11.57 -13.82 -13.14
N ALA A 373 -11.27 -12.68 -13.76
CA ALA A 373 -11.34 -12.53 -15.21
C ALA A 373 -10.38 -13.50 -15.91
N THR A 374 -9.16 -13.66 -15.38
CA THR A 374 -8.16 -14.59 -15.88
C THR A 374 -8.62 -16.04 -15.83
N ILE A 375 -9.18 -16.49 -14.70
CA ILE A 375 -9.70 -17.86 -14.54
C ILE A 375 -10.84 -18.12 -15.52
N VAL A 376 -11.78 -17.18 -15.67
CA VAL A 376 -12.92 -17.34 -16.60
C VAL A 376 -12.44 -17.39 -18.04
N ALA A 377 -11.51 -16.50 -18.41
CA ALA A 377 -10.93 -16.46 -19.75
C ALA A 377 -10.10 -17.71 -20.07
N PHE A 378 -9.40 -18.29 -19.09
CA PHE A 378 -8.67 -19.54 -19.26
C PHE A 378 -9.59 -20.70 -19.69
N HIS A 379 -10.74 -20.85 -19.03
CA HIS A 379 -11.65 -21.96 -19.29
C HIS A 379 -12.53 -21.77 -20.52
N PHE A 380 -13.04 -20.55 -20.73
CA PHE A 380 -14.08 -20.29 -21.74
C PHE A 380 -13.58 -19.41 -22.89
N GLY A 381 -12.36 -18.90 -22.80
CA GLY A 381 -11.82 -17.92 -23.73
C GLY A 381 -10.69 -18.42 -24.63
N ILE A 382 -10.04 -19.53 -24.29
CA ILE A 382 -8.93 -20.07 -25.06
C ILE A 382 -9.46 -20.97 -26.18
N SER A 383 -8.96 -20.78 -27.40
CA SER A 383 -9.22 -21.65 -28.55
C SER A 383 -7.92 -22.04 -29.23
N GLY A 384 -7.95 -23.19 -29.91
CA GLY A 384 -6.75 -23.82 -30.45
C GLY A 384 -5.99 -24.62 -29.38
N SER A 385 -4.88 -25.23 -29.78
CA SER A 385 -4.03 -26.07 -28.92
C SER A 385 -2.55 -25.79 -29.18
N GLY A 386 -1.71 -25.99 -28.15
CA GLY A 386 -0.26 -25.78 -28.24
C GLY A 386 0.08 -24.37 -28.72
N LEU A 387 0.98 -24.26 -29.69
CA LEU A 387 1.39 -22.96 -30.27
C LEU A 387 0.27 -22.27 -31.05
N ALA A 388 -0.86 -22.92 -31.35
CA ALA A 388 -2.01 -22.29 -31.98
C ALA A 388 -3.00 -21.70 -30.97
N ALA A 389 -2.79 -21.92 -29.67
CA ALA A 389 -3.69 -21.42 -28.63
C ALA A 389 -3.73 -19.88 -28.63
N HIS A 390 -4.93 -19.30 -28.66
CA HIS A 390 -5.15 -17.87 -28.60
C HIS A 390 -6.37 -17.54 -27.75
N LEU A 391 -6.34 -16.36 -27.13
CA LEU A 391 -7.49 -15.85 -26.40
C LEU A 391 -8.48 -15.22 -27.39
N ASN A 392 -9.77 -15.52 -27.23
CA ASN A 392 -10.85 -14.98 -28.05
C ASN A 392 -11.49 -13.75 -27.40
N LEU A 393 -12.09 -12.88 -28.23
CA LEU A 393 -12.83 -11.71 -27.75
C LEU A 393 -14.00 -12.09 -26.82
N TRP A 394 -14.67 -13.21 -27.08
CA TRP A 394 -15.74 -13.72 -26.22
C TRP A 394 -15.24 -14.09 -24.82
N GLY A 395 -14.03 -14.67 -24.72
CA GLY A 395 -13.39 -14.97 -23.44
C GLY A 395 -13.10 -13.72 -22.62
N VAL A 396 -12.58 -12.69 -23.28
CA VAL A 396 -12.36 -11.37 -22.66
C VAL A 396 -13.68 -10.77 -22.18
N ALA A 397 -14.70 -10.73 -23.04
CA ALA A 397 -16.01 -10.15 -22.71
C ALA A 397 -16.68 -10.89 -21.55
N LEU A 398 -16.66 -12.23 -21.57
CA LEU A 398 -17.23 -13.06 -20.50
C LEU A 398 -16.45 -12.89 -19.19
N GLY A 399 -15.12 -12.89 -19.23
CA GLY A 399 -14.27 -12.67 -18.06
C GLY A 399 -14.55 -11.32 -17.39
N VAL A 400 -14.68 -10.24 -18.19
CA VAL A 400 -15.03 -8.91 -17.70
C VAL A 400 -16.45 -8.88 -17.13
N ALA A 401 -17.42 -9.48 -17.82
CA ALA A 401 -18.82 -9.50 -17.39
C ALA A 401 -18.99 -10.26 -16.06
N VAL A 402 -18.41 -11.46 -15.96
CA VAL A 402 -18.45 -12.28 -14.73
C VAL A 402 -17.78 -11.55 -13.58
N THR A 403 -16.63 -10.92 -13.82
CA THR A 403 -15.93 -10.14 -12.79
C THR A 403 -16.74 -8.94 -12.34
N ALA A 404 -17.38 -8.22 -13.26
CA ALA A 404 -18.27 -7.11 -12.93
C ALA A 404 -19.45 -7.58 -12.06
N VAL A 405 -20.09 -8.69 -12.42
CA VAL A 405 -21.18 -9.31 -11.65
C VAL A 405 -20.72 -9.71 -10.26
N ILE A 406 -19.58 -10.42 -10.14
CA ILE A 406 -19.02 -10.83 -8.86
C ILE A 406 -18.67 -9.61 -8.00
N GLY A 407 -18.06 -8.58 -8.60
CA GLY A 407 -17.82 -7.30 -7.93
C GLY A 407 -19.11 -6.68 -7.40
N GLY A 408 -20.15 -6.61 -8.21
CA GLY A 408 -21.47 -6.15 -7.78
C GLY A 408 -22.06 -6.98 -6.63
N LEU A 409 -21.95 -8.31 -6.68
CA LEU A 409 -22.41 -9.21 -5.62
C LEU A 409 -21.65 -8.98 -4.31
N ILE A 410 -20.33 -8.84 -4.37
CA ILE A 410 -19.49 -8.54 -3.19
C ILE A 410 -19.79 -7.15 -2.64
N ALA A 411 -20.17 -6.21 -3.51
CA ALA A 411 -20.61 -4.90 -3.08
C ALA A 411 -21.89 -4.99 -2.23
N LEU A 412 -22.82 -5.93 -2.47
CA LEU A 412 -24.13 -5.97 -1.81
C LEU A 412 -24.05 -5.97 -0.27
N PRO A 413 -23.28 -6.87 0.39
CA PRO A 413 -23.11 -6.79 1.84
C PRO A 413 -22.32 -5.54 2.24
N ALA A 414 -21.37 -5.14 1.39
CA ALA A 414 -20.50 -3.98 1.60
C ALA A 414 -21.24 -2.63 1.50
N LEU A 415 -22.43 -2.57 0.90
CA LEU A 415 -23.27 -1.37 0.81
C LEU A 415 -23.62 -0.79 2.19
N ARG A 416 -23.67 -1.64 3.21
CA ARG A 416 -23.94 -1.25 4.61
C ARG A 416 -22.70 -0.67 5.28
N LEU A 417 -21.51 -0.97 4.76
CA LEU A 417 -20.23 -0.56 5.31
C LEU A 417 -19.82 0.82 4.76
N ARG A 418 -18.99 1.52 5.53
CA ARG A 418 -18.44 2.83 5.17
C ARG A 418 -16.99 2.92 5.61
N GLY A 419 -16.21 3.69 4.88
CA GLY A 419 -14.83 4.02 5.26
C GLY A 419 -13.98 2.78 5.44
N LEU A 420 -13.31 2.69 6.59
CA LEU A 420 -12.43 1.61 7.00
C LEU A 420 -13.10 0.24 6.93
N TYR A 421 -14.37 0.12 7.34
CA TYR A 421 -15.06 -1.18 7.33
C TYR A 421 -15.25 -1.71 5.91
N LEU A 422 -15.48 -0.82 4.94
CA LEU A 422 -15.54 -1.22 3.53
C LEU A 422 -14.17 -1.67 3.04
N ALA A 423 -13.10 -0.91 3.37
CA ALA A 423 -11.74 -1.27 3.02
C ALA A 423 -11.37 -2.67 3.58
N LEU A 424 -11.67 -2.93 4.85
CA LEU A 424 -11.45 -4.22 5.50
C LEU A 424 -12.25 -5.35 4.86
N ALA A 425 -13.50 -5.12 4.45
CA ALA A 425 -14.30 -6.12 3.74
C ALA A 425 -13.68 -6.47 2.39
N THR A 426 -13.19 -5.49 1.63
CA THR A 426 -12.52 -5.75 0.34
C THR A 426 -11.18 -6.47 0.51
N MET A 427 -10.40 -6.14 1.55
CA MET A 427 -9.18 -6.89 1.88
C MET A 427 -9.52 -8.33 2.29
N ALA A 428 -10.53 -8.54 3.14
CA ALA A 428 -10.99 -9.86 3.54
C ALA A 428 -11.38 -10.69 2.31
N PHE A 429 -12.11 -10.09 1.37
CA PHE A 429 -12.43 -10.73 0.09
C PHE A 429 -11.18 -11.07 -0.74
N GLY A 430 -10.25 -10.14 -0.90
CA GLY A 430 -9.03 -10.38 -1.68
C GLY A 430 -8.17 -11.51 -1.12
N VAL A 431 -7.99 -11.53 0.20
CA VAL A 431 -7.22 -12.58 0.90
C VAL A 431 -7.97 -13.90 0.87
N PHE A 432 -9.30 -13.88 1.05
CA PHE A 432 -10.13 -15.06 0.85
C PHE A 432 -9.95 -15.63 -0.55
N LEU A 433 -9.98 -14.80 -1.60
CA LEU A 433 -9.74 -15.27 -2.97
C LEU A 433 -8.33 -15.87 -3.09
N SER A 434 -7.29 -15.18 -2.61
CA SER A 434 -5.91 -15.66 -2.68
C SER A 434 -5.69 -17.00 -1.96
N ASN A 435 -6.30 -17.20 -0.80
CA ASN A 435 -6.08 -18.40 0.02
C ASN A 435 -7.05 -19.54 -0.27
N MET A 436 -8.32 -19.22 -0.59
CA MET A 436 -9.36 -20.21 -0.86
C MET A 436 -9.34 -20.69 -2.31
N VAL A 437 -9.32 -19.73 -3.24
CA VAL A 437 -9.57 -19.98 -4.66
C VAL A 437 -8.27 -20.14 -5.44
N LEU A 438 -7.30 -19.22 -5.28
CA LEU A 438 -6.08 -19.25 -6.10
C LEU A 438 -5.08 -20.34 -5.70
N ARG A 439 -5.17 -20.86 -4.48
CA ARG A 439 -4.36 -22.01 -4.02
C ARG A 439 -4.96 -23.36 -4.39
N ASP A 440 -6.15 -23.38 -4.96
CA ASP A 440 -6.81 -24.62 -5.33
C ASP A 440 -6.29 -25.12 -6.68
N THR A 441 -5.52 -26.21 -6.62
CA THR A 441 -4.94 -26.88 -7.78
C THR A 441 -5.78 -28.08 -8.24
N THR A 442 -6.92 -28.32 -7.60
CA THR A 442 -7.70 -29.54 -7.82
C THR A 442 -8.74 -29.37 -8.92
N GLN A 443 -9.06 -30.49 -9.59
CA GLN A 443 -10.09 -30.52 -10.61
C GLN A 443 -11.46 -30.64 -9.94
N HIS A 444 -12.37 -29.76 -10.33
CA HIS A 444 -13.75 -29.74 -9.89
C HIS A 444 -14.70 -30.07 -11.03
N GLU A 445 -15.86 -30.63 -10.70
CA GLU A 445 -16.94 -30.88 -11.65
C GLU A 445 -18.19 -30.13 -11.18
N LEU A 446 -18.69 -29.21 -12.01
CA LEU A 446 -19.92 -28.46 -11.74
C LEU A 446 -20.83 -28.53 -12.97
N PHE A 447 -22.07 -29.00 -12.78
CA PHE A 447 -23.05 -29.21 -13.85
C PHE A 447 -22.51 -30.04 -15.04
N GLY A 448 -21.67 -31.05 -14.76
CA GLY A 448 -21.05 -31.91 -15.78
C GLY A 448 -19.86 -31.27 -16.53
N ILE A 449 -19.46 -30.06 -16.16
CA ILE A 449 -18.28 -29.37 -16.71
C ILE A 449 -17.13 -29.54 -15.73
N ARG A 450 -16.03 -30.14 -16.18
CA ARG A 450 -14.78 -30.23 -15.41
C ARG A 450 -13.94 -28.98 -15.61
N PHE A 451 -13.49 -28.39 -14.52
CA PHE A 451 -12.67 -27.17 -14.54
C PHE A 451 -11.62 -27.22 -13.42
N SER A 452 -10.52 -26.50 -13.59
CA SER A 452 -9.43 -26.39 -12.60
C SER A 452 -8.99 -24.94 -12.47
N LEU A 453 -8.94 -24.41 -11.26
CA LEU A 453 -8.66 -23.00 -11.04
C LEU A 453 -7.21 -22.63 -11.41
N PHE A 454 -6.23 -23.31 -10.79
CA PHE A 454 -4.81 -23.20 -11.12
C PHE A 454 -4.20 -24.60 -11.28
N THR A 455 -4.26 -25.14 -12.50
CA THR A 455 -3.63 -26.44 -12.81
C THR A 455 -2.13 -26.37 -12.50
N ASP A 456 -1.59 -27.27 -11.68
CA ASP A 456 -0.17 -27.27 -11.27
C ASP A 456 0.32 -25.94 -10.65
N GLY A 457 -0.59 -25.11 -10.13
CA GLY A 457 -0.26 -23.83 -9.49
C GLY A 457 -0.04 -22.65 -10.44
N ASN A 458 -0.17 -22.85 -11.76
CA ASN A 458 -0.07 -21.78 -12.75
C ASN A 458 -1.16 -21.89 -13.84
N ILE A 459 -1.42 -20.79 -14.54
CA ILE A 459 -2.28 -20.79 -15.73
C ILE A 459 -1.63 -19.96 -16.82
N ALA A 460 -1.57 -20.54 -18.02
CA ALA A 460 -1.05 -19.87 -19.19
C ALA A 460 -2.17 -19.19 -19.97
N ILE A 461 -2.03 -17.90 -20.23
CA ILE A 461 -3.03 -17.11 -20.97
C ILE A 461 -2.38 -16.64 -22.27
N PRO A 462 -2.73 -17.25 -23.42
CA PRO A 462 -2.16 -16.83 -24.69
C PRO A 462 -2.65 -15.42 -25.06
N PRO A 463 -1.90 -14.68 -25.90
CA PRO A 463 -2.35 -13.41 -26.42
C PRO A 463 -3.68 -13.48 -27.18
N LEU A 464 -4.44 -12.39 -27.13
CA LEU A 464 -5.70 -12.24 -27.84
C LEU A 464 -5.48 -12.26 -29.37
N LYS A 465 -6.37 -12.94 -30.08
CA LYS A 465 -6.43 -12.89 -31.55
C LYS A 465 -7.86 -12.60 -32.01
N VAL A 466 -8.05 -11.50 -32.74
CA VAL A 466 -9.35 -11.08 -33.29
C VAL A 466 -9.20 -10.74 -34.76
N GLY A 467 -9.60 -11.67 -35.62
CA GLY A 467 -9.47 -11.51 -37.08
C GLY A 467 -8.01 -11.22 -37.47
N PRO A 468 -7.71 -10.07 -38.12
CA PRO A 468 -6.35 -9.70 -38.51
C PRO A 468 -5.49 -9.17 -37.34
N LEU A 469 -6.10 -8.81 -36.20
CA LEU A 469 -5.38 -8.34 -35.02
C LEU A 469 -4.84 -9.54 -34.23
N ASP A 470 -3.53 -9.77 -34.29
CA ASP A 470 -2.84 -10.83 -33.54
C ASP A 470 -1.93 -10.21 -32.48
N LEU A 471 -2.32 -10.30 -31.21
CA LEU A 471 -1.55 -9.74 -30.09
C LEU A 471 -0.36 -10.60 -29.70
N ARG A 472 -0.04 -11.67 -30.44
CA ARG A 472 1.27 -12.34 -30.32
C ARG A 472 2.41 -11.43 -30.77
N ASN A 473 2.11 -10.48 -31.67
CA ASN A 473 3.03 -9.38 -31.94
C ASN A 473 3.02 -8.43 -30.75
N GLU A 474 4.11 -8.39 -30.01
CA GLU A 474 4.25 -7.57 -28.80
C GLU A 474 4.02 -6.08 -29.06
N THR A 475 4.35 -5.57 -30.25
CA THR A 475 4.07 -4.18 -30.62
C THR A 475 2.57 -3.95 -30.70
N ALA A 476 1.87 -4.86 -31.40
CA ALA A 476 0.42 -4.78 -31.54
C ALA A 476 -0.26 -4.91 -30.17
N PHE A 477 0.27 -5.76 -29.29
CA PHE A 477 -0.22 -5.92 -27.93
C PHE A 477 -0.06 -4.64 -27.11
N LEU A 478 1.15 -4.09 -27.03
CA LEU A 478 1.43 -2.85 -26.31
C LEU A 478 0.51 -1.71 -26.78
N MET A 479 0.40 -1.52 -28.11
CA MET A 479 -0.44 -0.46 -28.68
C MET A 479 -1.92 -0.69 -28.37
N THR A 480 -2.40 -1.94 -28.44
CA THR A 480 -3.80 -2.28 -28.12
C THR A 480 -4.11 -1.98 -26.66
N VAL A 481 -3.27 -2.40 -25.71
CA VAL A 481 -3.46 -2.12 -24.27
C VAL A 481 -3.40 -0.62 -23.99
N THR A 482 -2.50 0.10 -24.67
CA THR A 482 -2.39 1.57 -24.55
C THR A 482 -3.62 2.29 -25.05
N VAL A 483 -4.15 1.88 -26.21
CA VAL A 483 -5.40 2.43 -26.77
C VAL A 483 -6.58 2.12 -25.84
N ILE A 484 -6.67 0.91 -25.29
CA ILE A 484 -7.72 0.54 -24.33
C ILE A 484 -7.63 1.42 -23.07
N PHE A 485 -6.43 1.59 -22.50
CA PHE A 485 -6.21 2.50 -21.38
C PHE A 485 -6.67 3.92 -21.72
N ALA A 486 -6.29 4.44 -22.89
CA ALA A 486 -6.63 5.79 -23.34
C ALA A 486 -8.15 5.97 -23.50
N VAL A 487 -8.84 4.99 -24.11
CA VAL A 487 -10.30 4.99 -24.27
C VAL A 487 -11.00 4.93 -22.91
N LEU A 488 -10.57 4.04 -22.01
CA LEU A 488 -11.12 3.95 -20.67
C LEU A 488 -10.87 5.23 -19.87
N GLY A 489 -9.68 5.83 -19.97
CA GLY A 489 -9.34 7.09 -19.33
C GLY A 489 -10.23 8.25 -19.78
N VAL A 490 -10.46 8.39 -21.10
CA VAL A 490 -11.42 9.37 -21.65
C VAL A 490 -12.84 9.06 -21.18
N GLY A 491 -13.23 7.78 -21.16
CA GLY A 491 -14.52 7.33 -20.66
C GLY A 491 -14.75 7.69 -19.19
N LEU A 492 -13.74 7.53 -18.33
CA LEU A 492 -13.78 7.93 -16.92
C LEU A 492 -13.94 9.45 -16.77
N ILE A 493 -13.24 10.24 -17.59
CA ILE A 493 -13.36 11.71 -17.57
C ILE A 493 -14.75 12.15 -18.06
N ALA A 494 -15.30 11.49 -19.09
CA ALA A 494 -16.67 11.71 -19.53
C ALA A 494 -17.69 11.34 -18.43
N LEU A 495 -17.48 10.20 -17.76
CA LEU A 495 -18.30 9.76 -16.63
C LEU A 495 -18.25 10.76 -15.47
N ARG A 496 -17.06 11.29 -15.15
CA ARG A 496 -16.86 12.30 -14.10
C ARG A 496 -17.57 13.61 -14.40
N ASN A 497 -17.55 14.05 -15.66
CA ASN A 497 -18.25 15.26 -16.12
C ASN A 497 -19.77 15.07 -16.27
N SER A 498 -20.26 13.82 -16.25
CA SER A 498 -21.69 13.51 -16.39
C SER A 498 -22.50 13.77 -15.10
N GLY A 499 -23.83 13.66 -15.21
CA GLY A 499 -24.73 13.70 -14.05
C GLY A 499 -24.46 12.56 -13.04
N TYR A 500 -24.01 11.39 -13.51
CA TYR A 500 -23.63 10.29 -12.63
C TYR A 500 -22.39 10.62 -11.81
N GLY A 501 -21.36 11.21 -12.44
CA GLY A 501 -20.14 11.67 -11.77
C GLY A 501 -20.40 12.72 -10.69
N ARG A 502 -21.30 13.68 -10.95
CA ARG A 502 -21.71 14.67 -9.93
C ARG A 502 -22.38 14.03 -8.72
N ARG A 503 -23.19 12.98 -8.92
CA ARG A 503 -23.83 12.21 -7.83
C ARG A 503 -22.80 11.41 -7.03
N LEU A 504 -21.79 10.84 -7.69
CA LEU A 504 -20.68 10.16 -7.01
C LEU A 504 -19.85 11.14 -6.16
N ALA A 505 -19.53 12.32 -6.70
CA ALA A 505 -18.83 13.35 -5.96
C ALA A 505 -19.63 13.82 -4.74
N ALA A 506 -20.96 14.02 -4.90
CA ALA A 506 -21.84 14.35 -3.77
C ALA A 506 -21.88 13.24 -2.71
N MET A 507 -21.89 11.96 -3.13
CA MET A 507 -21.82 10.82 -2.23
C MET A 507 -20.47 10.75 -1.49
N LYS A 508 -19.34 11.01 -2.18
CA LYS A 508 -18.00 11.07 -1.58
C LYS A 508 -17.91 12.18 -0.53
N ASP A 509 -18.39 13.38 -0.86
CA ASP A 509 -18.38 14.55 0.03
C ASP A 509 -19.24 14.31 1.28
N SER A 510 -20.52 13.94 1.07
CA SER A 510 -21.44 13.66 2.17
C SER A 510 -22.53 12.66 1.74
N PRO A 511 -22.40 11.37 2.12
CA PRO A 511 -23.43 10.36 1.87
C PRO A 511 -24.77 10.74 2.50
N ALA A 512 -24.75 11.41 3.66
CA ALA A 512 -25.96 11.85 4.36
C ALA A 512 -26.69 12.95 3.57
N ALA A 513 -25.97 13.95 3.06
CA ALA A 513 -26.57 15.01 2.23
C ALA A 513 -27.10 14.45 0.91
N ALA A 514 -26.35 13.54 0.27
CA ALA A 514 -26.80 12.88 -0.97
C ALA A 514 -28.11 12.10 -0.76
N ALA A 515 -28.25 11.40 0.37
CA ALA A 515 -29.49 10.70 0.72
C ALA A 515 -30.67 11.66 0.95
N MET A 516 -30.44 12.82 1.58
CA MET A 516 -31.47 13.85 1.77
C MET A 516 -31.95 14.47 0.45
N LEU A 517 -31.07 14.52 -0.56
CA LEU A 517 -31.42 14.93 -1.93
C LEU A 517 -32.15 13.82 -2.73
N GLY A 518 -32.62 12.75 -2.07
CA GLY A 518 -33.34 11.64 -2.69
C GLY A 518 -32.47 10.69 -3.53
N GLN A 519 -31.13 10.78 -3.44
CA GLN A 519 -30.25 9.89 -4.19
C GLN A 519 -30.17 8.50 -3.54
N SER A 520 -30.37 7.46 -4.36
CA SER A 520 -30.18 6.07 -3.90
C SER A 520 -28.69 5.73 -3.80
N LEU A 521 -28.11 5.81 -2.60
CA LEU A 521 -26.70 5.44 -2.35
C LEU A 521 -26.39 4.00 -2.78
N VAL A 522 -27.36 3.10 -2.61
CA VAL A 522 -27.24 1.68 -3.01
C VAL A 522 -26.94 1.53 -4.50
N ARG A 523 -27.71 2.19 -5.38
CA ARG A 523 -27.50 2.09 -6.83
C ARG A 523 -26.19 2.71 -7.26
N LEU A 524 -25.81 3.84 -6.65
CA LEU A 524 -24.54 4.52 -6.94
C LEU A 524 -23.34 3.65 -6.56
N LYS A 525 -23.32 3.11 -5.33
CA LYS A 525 -22.26 2.21 -4.85
C LYS A 525 -22.21 0.91 -5.66
N LEU A 526 -23.35 0.27 -5.91
CA LEU A 526 -23.41 -0.97 -6.67
C LEU A 526 -22.92 -0.77 -8.11
N GLY A 527 -23.38 0.30 -8.78
CA GLY A 527 -22.99 0.61 -10.15
C GLY A 527 -21.50 0.93 -10.28
N VAL A 528 -20.95 1.76 -9.38
CA VAL A 528 -19.52 2.12 -9.44
C VAL A 528 -18.61 0.94 -9.09
N PHE A 529 -19.01 0.08 -8.15
CA PHE A 529 -18.22 -1.10 -7.78
C PHE A 529 -18.24 -2.16 -8.89
N THR A 530 -19.39 -2.40 -9.51
CA THR A 530 -19.54 -3.29 -10.68
C THR A 530 -18.65 -2.83 -11.85
N LEU A 531 -18.71 -1.53 -12.18
CA LEU A 531 -17.90 -0.96 -13.26
C LEU A 531 -16.40 -1.01 -12.94
N SER A 532 -16.02 -0.69 -11.71
CA SER A 532 -14.63 -0.77 -11.23
C SER A 532 -14.09 -2.21 -11.32
N ALA A 533 -14.84 -3.19 -10.80
CA ALA A 533 -14.45 -4.60 -10.87
C ALA A 533 -14.29 -5.09 -12.32
N GLY A 534 -15.17 -4.66 -13.25
CA GLY A 534 -15.02 -4.96 -14.68
C GLY A 534 -13.73 -4.38 -15.29
N ILE A 535 -13.39 -3.12 -14.98
CA ILE A 535 -12.13 -2.48 -15.43
C ILE A 535 -10.92 -3.20 -14.84
N ALA A 536 -10.96 -3.54 -13.55
CA ALA A 536 -9.90 -4.29 -12.88
C ALA A 536 -9.72 -5.70 -13.48
N GLY A 537 -10.83 -6.38 -13.79
CA GLY A 537 -10.85 -7.67 -14.48
C GLY A 537 -10.17 -7.61 -15.85
N LEU A 538 -10.51 -6.61 -16.66
CA LEU A 538 -9.90 -6.40 -17.98
C LEU A 538 -8.39 -6.15 -17.87
N GLY A 539 -7.96 -5.29 -16.94
CA GLY A 539 -6.54 -5.01 -16.71
C GLY A 539 -5.78 -6.25 -16.23
N GLY A 540 -6.35 -7.02 -15.30
CA GLY A 540 -5.74 -8.26 -14.80
C GLY A 540 -5.63 -9.35 -15.87
N LEU A 541 -6.62 -9.48 -16.74
CA LEU A 541 -6.57 -10.42 -17.87
C LEU A 541 -5.45 -10.06 -18.86
N PHE A 542 -5.31 -8.77 -19.22
CA PHE A 542 -4.22 -8.34 -20.07
C PHE A 542 -2.85 -8.46 -19.39
N MET A 543 -2.77 -8.23 -18.08
CA MET A 543 -1.56 -8.48 -17.30
C MET A 543 -1.17 -9.96 -17.39
N SER A 544 -2.12 -10.87 -17.20
CA SER A 544 -1.87 -12.32 -17.29
C SER A 544 -1.44 -12.75 -18.69
N SER A 545 -2.09 -12.19 -19.70
CA SER A 545 -1.78 -12.48 -21.10
C SER A 545 -0.40 -11.93 -21.51
N ALA A 546 0.00 -10.77 -20.98
CA ALA A 546 1.33 -10.20 -21.21
C ALA A 546 2.44 -10.94 -20.47
N MET A 547 2.16 -11.48 -19.28
CA MET A 547 3.09 -12.35 -18.54
C MET A 547 3.21 -13.75 -19.17
N GLY A 548 2.24 -14.17 -19.99
CA GLY A 548 2.16 -15.47 -20.65
C GLY A 548 1.75 -16.61 -19.71
N SER A 549 2.26 -16.62 -18.48
CA SER A 549 1.84 -17.50 -17.40
C SER A 549 1.77 -16.73 -16.07
N VAL A 550 0.77 -17.04 -15.26
CA VAL A 550 0.58 -16.43 -13.94
C VAL A 550 0.37 -17.50 -12.88
N SER A 551 0.83 -17.20 -11.67
CA SER A 551 0.63 -18.01 -10.47
C SER A 551 -0.32 -17.32 -9.50
N ASN A 552 -0.62 -17.98 -8.38
CA ASN A 552 -1.40 -17.40 -7.28
C ASN A 552 -0.75 -16.11 -6.69
N GLU A 553 0.58 -16.02 -6.68
CA GLU A 553 1.33 -14.87 -6.18
C GLU A 553 1.13 -13.61 -7.03
N SER A 554 0.94 -13.78 -8.35
CA SER A 554 0.67 -12.68 -9.29
C SER A 554 -0.59 -11.88 -8.93
N PHE A 555 -1.51 -12.47 -8.18
CA PHE A 555 -2.74 -11.82 -7.72
C PHE A 555 -2.86 -11.72 -6.19
N SER A 556 -1.73 -11.75 -5.49
CA SER A 556 -1.73 -11.62 -4.03
C SER A 556 -2.24 -10.26 -3.56
N ILE A 557 -2.71 -10.20 -2.31
CA ILE A 557 -3.15 -8.96 -1.68
C ILE A 557 -2.01 -7.93 -1.59
N MET A 558 -0.75 -8.37 -1.47
CA MET A 558 0.40 -7.47 -1.43
C MET A 558 0.54 -6.66 -2.72
N VAL A 559 0.35 -7.29 -3.88
CA VAL A 559 0.36 -6.59 -5.18
C VAL A 559 -0.78 -5.56 -5.25
N SER A 560 -1.96 -5.90 -4.74
CA SER A 560 -3.11 -4.98 -4.67
C SER A 560 -2.84 -3.76 -3.77
N LEU A 561 -2.22 -3.98 -2.60
CA LEU A 561 -1.86 -2.91 -1.67
C LEU A 561 -0.77 -1.99 -2.25
N SER A 562 0.23 -2.56 -2.92
CA SER A 562 1.27 -1.80 -3.64
C SER A 562 0.67 -0.94 -4.75
N LEU A 563 -0.22 -1.50 -5.57
CA LEU A 563 -0.91 -0.77 -6.63
C LEU A 563 -1.75 0.38 -6.08
N LEU A 564 -2.49 0.15 -5.00
CA LEU A 564 -3.28 1.19 -4.34
C LEU A 564 -2.39 2.31 -3.83
N MET A 565 -1.34 1.97 -3.08
CA MET A 565 -0.40 2.94 -2.53
C MET A 565 0.17 3.82 -3.64
N LEU A 566 0.71 3.21 -4.70
CA LEU A 566 1.34 3.93 -5.80
C LEU A 566 0.33 4.77 -6.59
N THR A 567 -0.91 4.31 -6.74
CA THR A 567 -1.97 5.09 -7.39
C THR A 567 -2.39 6.29 -6.54
N VAL A 568 -2.41 6.16 -5.20
CA VAL A 568 -2.72 7.28 -4.30
C VAL A 568 -1.59 8.30 -4.26
N VAL A 569 -0.35 7.83 -4.15
CA VAL A 569 0.85 8.65 -4.31
C VAL A 569 0.81 9.42 -5.61
N ALA A 570 0.45 8.75 -6.70
CA ALA A 570 0.32 9.36 -8.02
C ALA A 570 -0.91 10.29 -8.16
N GLY A 571 -1.76 10.40 -7.16
CA GLY A 571 -3.02 11.15 -7.22
C GLY A 571 -4.17 10.30 -7.74
N ILE A 572 -4.85 9.60 -6.82
CA ILE A 572 -5.96 8.68 -7.12
C ILE A 572 -7.18 9.34 -7.76
N GLY A 573 -7.28 10.67 -7.73
CA GLY A 573 -8.34 11.43 -8.38
C GLY A 573 -8.10 11.70 -9.88
N TYR A 574 -6.99 11.26 -10.47
CA TYR A 574 -6.58 11.60 -11.83
C TYR A 574 -6.26 10.36 -12.67
N VAL A 575 -6.65 10.38 -13.95
CA VAL A 575 -6.30 9.32 -14.93
C VAL A 575 -4.79 9.24 -15.14
N SER A 576 -4.08 10.37 -15.11
CA SER A 576 -2.62 10.40 -15.12
C SER A 576 -2.01 9.75 -13.87
N GLY A 577 -2.67 9.85 -12.73
CA GLY A 577 -2.29 9.16 -11.51
C GLY A 577 -2.42 7.63 -11.64
N ALA A 578 -3.48 7.13 -12.28
CA ALA A 578 -3.59 5.72 -12.62
C ALA A 578 -2.48 5.25 -13.58
N LEU A 579 -2.15 6.05 -14.59
CA LEU A 579 -1.07 5.73 -15.53
C LEU A 579 0.26 5.57 -14.78
N PHE A 580 0.64 6.58 -14.00
CA PHE A 580 1.90 6.57 -13.27
C PHE A 580 1.91 5.49 -12.18
N GLY A 581 0.87 5.40 -11.35
CA GLY A 581 0.76 4.39 -10.29
C GLY A 581 0.78 2.96 -10.84
N GLY A 582 0.11 2.70 -11.95
CA GLY A 582 0.11 1.41 -12.62
C GLY A 582 1.45 1.06 -13.26
N LEU A 583 2.07 1.99 -14.01
CA LEU A 583 3.41 1.78 -14.57
C LEU A 583 4.45 1.51 -13.48
N MET A 584 4.43 2.28 -12.39
CA MET A 584 5.36 2.09 -11.27
C MET A 584 5.13 0.77 -10.53
N SER A 585 3.87 0.37 -10.33
CA SER A 585 3.54 -0.89 -9.66
C SER A 585 3.82 -2.11 -10.53
N GLY A 586 3.61 -2.01 -11.84
CA GLY A 586 3.82 -3.13 -12.75
C GLY A 586 5.29 -3.34 -13.07
N ILE A 587 6.04 -2.25 -13.31
CA ILE A 587 7.42 -2.36 -13.80
C ILE A 587 8.40 -1.32 -13.26
N GLY A 588 7.96 -0.11 -12.89
CA GLY A 588 8.88 1.02 -12.70
C GLY A 588 9.96 0.74 -11.65
N PHE A 589 9.59 0.25 -10.47
CA PHE A 589 10.59 -0.06 -9.44
C PHE A 589 11.42 -1.30 -9.75
N ALA A 590 10.83 -2.32 -10.37
CA ALA A 590 11.56 -3.52 -10.77
C ALA A 590 12.65 -3.19 -11.80
N VAL A 591 12.33 -2.34 -12.79
CA VAL A 591 13.30 -1.87 -13.77
C VAL A 591 14.42 -1.10 -13.09
N ILE A 592 14.11 -0.15 -12.19
CA ILE A 592 15.13 0.60 -11.45
C ILE A 592 16.04 -0.33 -10.64
N MET A 593 15.49 -1.36 -9.98
CA MET A 593 16.30 -2.35 -9.25
C MET A 593 17.25 -3.11 -10.17
N VAL A 594 16.71 -3.64 -11.28
CA VAL A 594 17.50 -4.41 -12.24
C VAL A 594 18.58 -3.53 -12.86
N SER A 595 18.29 -2.26 -13.18
CA SER A 595 19.28 -1.29 -13.66
C SER A 595 20.46 -1.14 -12.71
N PHE A 596 20.18 -0.96 -11.42
CA PHE A 596 21.24 -0.81 -10.42
C PHE A 596 22.01 -2.12 -10.22
N SER A 597 21.34 -3.27 -10.30
CA SER A 597 22.00 -4.57 -10.28
C SER A 597 22.93 -4.77 -11.48
N ASP A 598 22.49 -4.40 -12.68
CA ASP A 598 23.27 -4.51 -13.91
C ASP A 598 24.47 -3.55 -13.89
N LEU A 599 24.29 -2.32 -13.39
CA LEU A 599 25.39 -1.36 -13.17
C LEU A 599 26.39 -1.87 -12.14
N ALA A 600 25.91 -2.51 -11.06
CA ALA A 600 26.79 -3.13 -10.07
C ALA A 600 27.63 -4.26 -10.68
N ALA A 601 27.05 -5.06 -11.58
CA ALA A 601 27.76 -6.11 -12.30
C ALA A 601 28.75 -5.56 -13.34
N GLY A 602 28.38 -4.48 -14.04
CA GLY A 602 29.22 -3.84 -15.05
C GLY A 602 30.35 -2.99 -14.48
N GLN A 603 30.21 -2.50 -13.25
CA GLN A 603 31.21 -1.67 -12.56
C GLN A 603 31.54 -2.24 -11.16
N PRO A 604 32.35 -3.30 -11.08
CA PRO A 604 32.63 -3.98 -9.81
C PRO A 604 33.21 -3.07 -8.72
N GLU A 605 33.99 -2.05 -9.10
CA GLU A 605 34.57 -1.06 -8.18
C GLU A 605 33.50 -0.23 -7.45
N LEU A 606 32.35 0.00 -8.08
CA LEU A 606 31.22 0.78 -7.56
C LEU A 606 30.02 -0.10 -7.18
N ALA A 607 30.16 -1.42 -7.18
CA ALA A 607 29.06 -2.36 -6.93
C ALA A 607 28.35 -2.09 -5.59
N GLY A 608 29.09 -1.73 -4.54
CA GLY A 608 28.52 -1.36 -3.24
C GLY A 608 27.62 -0.12 -3.30
N MET A 609 27.98 0.88 -4.08
CA MET A 609 27.17 2.09 -4.28
C MET A 609 25.90 1.76 -5.07
N TRP A 610 26.02 1.01 -6.15
CA TRP A 610 24.88 0.64 -7.00
C TRP A 610 23.88 -0.25 -6.26
N THR A 611 24.36 -1.25 -5.52
CA THR A 611 23.51 -2.08 -4.66
C THR A 611 22.81 -1.27 -3.57
N PHE A 612 23.51 -0.33 -2.93
CA PHE A 612 22.90 0.63 -2.00
C PHE A 612 21.79 1.46 -2.65
N LEU A 613 22.03 2.01 -3.84
CA LEU A 613 21.01 2.77 -4.59
C LEU A 613 19.81 1.89 -5.00
N GLY A 614 20.07 0.63 -5.34
CA GLY A 614 19.02 -0.39 -5.48
C GLY A 614 18.17 -0.49 -4.22
N HIS A 615 18.76 -0.74 -3.06
CA HIS A 615 17.98 -0.83 -1.82
C HIS A 615 17.21 0.46 -1.49
N VAL A 616 17.81 1.64 -1.71
CA VAL A 616 17.12 2.93 -1.55
C VAL A 616 15.90 3.02 -2.47
N ALA A 617 16.04 2.67 -3.74
CA ALA A 617 14.93 2.70 -4.66
C ALA A 617 13.85 1.63 -4.34
N ALA A 618 14.19 0.50 -3.69
CA ALA A 618 13.21 -0.48 -3.21
C ALA A 618 12.35 0.02 -2.04
N VAL A 619 12.91 0.89 -1.19
CA VAL A 619 12.22 1.50 -0.04
C VAL A 619 11.49 2.79 -0.43
N SER A 620 11.91 3.45 -1.50
CA SER A 620 11.33 4.72 -1.97
C SER A 620 9.81 4.72 -2.19
N PRO A 621 9.12 3.67 -2.71
CA PRO A 621 7.66 3.64 -2.83
C PRO A 621 6.96 3.92 -1.50
N ALA A 622 7.47 3.31 -0.43
CA ALA A 622 6.92 3.43 0.90
C ALA A 622 7.16 4.83 1.48
N LEU A 623 8.35 5.40 1.28
CA LEU A 623 8.67 6.76 1.74
C LEU A 623 7.79 7.80 1.03
N ILE A 624 7.62 7.68 -0.28
CA ILE A 624 6.73 8.57 -1.03
C ILE A 624 5.27 8.39 -0.57
N GLY A 625 4.85 7.14 -0.31
CA GLY A 625 3.55 6.81 0.27
C GLY A 625 3.29 7.44 1.65
N ILE A 626 4.30 7.46 2.52
CA ILE A 626 4.25 8.16 3.80
C ILE A 626 4.11 9.68 3.58
N GLY A 627 4.80 10.24 2.57
CA GLY A 627 4.71 11.65 2.19
C GLY A 627 3.30 12.12 1.78
N VAL A 628 2.39 11.20 1.40
CA VAL A 628 0.97 11.53 1.14
C VAL A 628 0.28 12.09 2.39
N ALA A 629 0.77 11.77 3.60
CA ALA A 629 0.28 12.37 4.83
C ALA A 629 0.41 13.91 4.82
N ALA A 630 1.51 14.43 4.27
CA ALA A 630 1.73 15.87 4.12
C ALA A 630 1.01 16.42 2.88
N ASN A 631 0.92 15.63 1.81
CA ASN A 631 0.39 16.06 0.52
C ASN A 631 -0.69 15.09 -0.03
N PRO A 632 -1.95 15.21 0.42
CA PRO A 632 -3.01 14.26 0.08
C PRO A 632 -3.41 14.23 -1.40
N SER A 633 -3.10 15.29 -2.16
CA SER A 633 -3.42 15.39 -3.59
C SER A 633 -2.56 14.49 -4.49
N GLY A 634 -1.48 13.92 -3.95
CA GLY A 634 -0.50 13.10 -4.67
C GLY A 634 0.61 13.92 -5.34
N SER A 635 1.75 13.28 -5.61
CA SER A 635 2.97 13.86 -6.18
C SER A 635 2.79 14.27 -7.64
N VAL A 636 2.10 13.48 -8.46
CA VAL A 636 1.86 13.84 -9.87
C VAL A 636 1.03 15.10 -9.98
N HIS A 637 0.09 15.34 -9.04
CA HIS A 637 -0.66 16.60 -9.03
C HIS A 637 0.26 17.79 -8.82
N GLN A 638 1.19 17.70 -7.86
CA GLN A 638 2.18 18.75 -7.60
C GLN A 638 3.11 18.98 -8.79
N MET A 639 3.55 17.91 -9.44
CA MET A 639 4.36 18.01 -10.65
C MET A 639 3.58 18.74 -11.75
N VAL A 640 2.34 18.32 -12.03
CA VAL A 640 1.47 18.95 -13.03
C VAL A 640 1.19 20.42 -12.70
N GLU A 641 1.04 20.75 -11.42
CA GLU A 641 0.86 22.13 -10.97
C GLU A 641 2.11 22.98 -11.18
N GLY A 642 3.31 22.45 -10.91
CA GLY A 642 4.57 23.10 -11.27
C GLY A 642 4.69 23.35 -12.79
N TYR A 643 4.30 22.37 -13.59
CA TYR A 643 4.25 22.48 -15.06
C TYR A 643 3.22 23.49 -15.58
N ARG A 644 2.15 23.74 -14.83
CA ARG A 644 1.13 24.71 -15.25
C ARG A 644 1.68 26.13 -15.30
N HIS A 645 2.54 26.47 -14.34
CA HIS A 645 3.18 27.77 -14.23
C HIS A 645 4.27 27.96 -15.30
N LEU A 646 4.95 26.88 -15.69
CA LEU A 646 5.90 26.85 -16.79
C LEU A 646 5.30 27.26 -18.15
N LYS A 647 3.97 27.22 -18.32
CA LYS A 647 3.33 27.67 -19.57
C LYS A 647 3.71 29.12 -19.93
N ASN A 648 3.98 29.95 -18.93
CA ASN A 648 4.39 31.34 -19.12
C ASN A 648 5.90 31.48 -19.42
N ALA A 649 6.69 30.43 -19.20
CA ALA A 649 8.13 30.37 -19.48
C ALA A 649 8.39 29.52 -20.74
N GLU A 650 7.85 29.98 -21.87
CA GLU A 650 7.93 29.28 -23.17
C GLU A 650 9.37 28.88 -23.57
N PRO A 651 10.42 29.72 -23.40
CA PRO A 651 11.79 29.33 -23.73
C PRO A 651 12.28 28.10 -22.97
N VAL A 652 11.91 27.95 -21.69
CA VAL A 652 12.32 26.82 -20.85
C VAL A 652 11.63 25.54 -21.31
N LEU A 653 10.33 25.61 -21.63
CA LEU A 653 9.58 24.47 -22.18
C LEU A 653 10.12 24.02 -23.54
N VAL A 654 10.38 24.97 -24.45
CA VAL A 654 10.95 24.67 -25.77
C VAL A 654 12.36 24.08 -25.64
N GLY A 655 13.19 24.65 -24.76
CA GLY A 655 14.52 24.13 -24.48
C GLY A 655 14.50 22.70 -23.95
N GLY A 656 13.67 22.41 -22.95
CA GLY A 656 13.51 21.05 -22.43
C GLY A 656 12.97 20.07 -23.47
N ALA A 657 11.99 20.48 -24.27
CA ALA A 657 11.47 19.66 -25.36
C ALA A 657 12.53 19.38 -26.44
N ALA A 658 13.37 20.36 -26.77
CA ALA A 658 14.48 20.19 -27.70
C ALA A 658 15.53 19.20 -27.17
N VAL A 659 15.88 19.27 -25.88
CA VAL A 659 16.81 18.31 -25.24
C VAL A 659 16.26 16.88 -25.31
N VAL A 660 14.97 16.68 -25.01
CA VAL A 660 14.34 15.36 -25.11
C VAL A 660 14.29 14.88 -26.56
N LEU A 661 13.96 15.77 -27.51
CA LEU A 661 13.89 15.42 -28.93
C LEU A 661 15.27 15.06 -29.51
N VAL A 662 16.30 15.85 -29.21
CA VAL A 662 17.67 15.59 -29.67
C VAL A 662 18.19 14.29 -29.07
N SER A 663 18.01 14.07 -27.76
CA SER A 663 18.43 12.82 -27.14
C SER A 663 17.68 11.60 -27.70
N TYR A 664 16.39 11.75 -28.03
CA TYR A 664 15.61 10.72 -28.72
C TYR A 664 16.17 10.41 -30.11
N LEU A 665 16.46 11.42 -30.93
CA LEU A 665 17.01 11.23 -32.28
C LEU A 665 18.40 10.58 -32.24
N LEU A 666 19.24 10.98 -31.30
CA LEU A 666 20.56 10.37 -31.10
C LEU A 666 20.43 8.89 -30.69
N ALA A 667 19.45 8.56 -29.84
CA ALA A 667 19.18 7.18 -29.46
C ALA A 667 18.66 6.35 -30.64
N LEU A 668 17.80 6.94 -31.46
CA LEU A 668 17.24 6.27 -32.63
C LEU A 668 18.29 5.92 -33.69
N VAL A 669 19.34 6.75 -33.81
CA VAL A 669 20.48 6.50 -34.71
C VAL A 669 21.56 5.62 -34.06
N GLY A 670 21.39 5.26 -32.78
CA GLY A 670 22.34 4.42 -32.03
C GLY A 670 23.61 5.16 -31.58
N VAL A 671 23.60 6.49 -31.60
CA VAL A 671 24.70 7.33 -31.06
C VAL A 671 24.63 7.40 -29.54
N LEU A 672 23.41 7.38 -28.99
CA LEU A 672 23.15 7.42 -27.56
C LEU A 672 22.50 6.10 -27.12
N ASP A 673 23.00 5.48 -26.06
CA ASP A 673 22.32 4.30 -25.52
C ASP A 673 20.92 4.65 -24.99
N ASN A 674 19.99 3.70 -25.14
CA ASN A 674 18.61 3.84 -24.65
C ASN A 674 18.53 4.19 -23.16
N TRP A 675 19.47 3.68 -22.36
CA TRP A 675 19.57 4.01 -20.93
C TRP A 675 19.90 5.47 -20.69
N TRP A 676 20.84 6.03 -21.44
CA TRP A 676 21.19 7.44 -21.36
C TRP A 676 20.05 8.33 -21.84
N PHE A 677 19.36 7.95 -22.91
CA PHE A 677 18.15 8.63 -23.35
C PHE A 677 17.07 8.66 -22.25
N ALA A 678 16.77 7.51 -21.64
CA ALA A 678 15.78 7.43 -20.56
C ALA A 678 16.17 8.32 -19.36
N SER A 679 17.45 8.28 -18.97
CA SER A 679 17.98 9.06 -17.85
C SER A 679 17.94 10.56 -18.11
N ILE A 680 18.38 11.00 -19.29
CA ILE A 680 18.33 12.41 -19.72
C ILE A 680 16.88 12.89 -19.78
N THR A 681 15.97 12.07 -20.31
CA THR A 681 14.54 12.42 -20.41
C THR A 681 13.93 12.59 -19.03
N ILE A 682 14.14 11.64 -18.12
CA ILE A 682 13.64 11.72 -16.74
C ILE A 682 14.23 12.96 -16.06
N ALA A 683 15.55 13.16 -16.10
CA ALA A 683 16.20 14.31 -15.49
C ALA A 683 15.65 15.63 -16.05
N THR A 684 15.50 15.75 -17.37
CA THR A 684 14.97 16.96 -18.02
C THR A 684 13.54 17.24 -17.59
N VAL A 685 12.67 16.23 -17.60
CA VAL A 685 11.26 16.37 -17.19
C VAL A 685 11.16 16.76 -15.71
N PHE A 686 11.87 16.10 -14.81
CA PHE A 686 11.78 16.43 -13.39
C PHE A 686 12.43 17.78 -13.03
N MET A 687 13.48 18.19 -13.75
CA MET A 687 14.19 19.45 -13.48
C MET A 687 13.52 20.67 -14.14
N LEU A 688 12.69 20.49 -15.17
CA LEU A 688 12.05 21.58 -15.89
C LEU A 688 11.36 22.62 -14.99
N PRO A 689 10.53 22.23 -13.99
CA PRO A 689 9.91 23.20 -13.07
C PRO A 689 10.93 23.98 -12.24
N VAL A 690 11.99 23.32 -11.79
CA VAL A 690 13.06 23.92 -10.97
C VAL A 690 13.87 24.89 -11.82
N VAL A 691 14.28 24.46 -13.01
CA VAL A 691 15.00 25.28 -13.99
C VAL A 691 14.15 26.47 -14.42
N GLY A 692 12.84 26.29 -14.58
CA GLY A 692 11.91 27.38 -14.89
C GLY A 692 11.85 28.43 -13.78
N GLN A 693 11.77 27.99 -12.52
CA GLN A 693 11.83 28.91 -11.36
C GLN A 693 13.17 29.62 -11.27
N TRP A 694 14.27 28.97 -11.64
CA TRP A 694 15.60 29.55 -11.58
C TRP A 694 15.89 30.54 -12.72
N LEU A 695 15.54 30.18 -13.96
CA LEU A 695 15.83 31.00 -15.15
C LEU A 695 14.78 32.10 -15.39
N MET A 696 13.51 31.85 -15.05
CA MET A 696 12.40 32.77 -15.30
C MET A 696 11.46 32.86 -14.09
N PRO A 697 11.97 33.29 -12.91
CA PRO A 697 11.21 33.32 -11.66
C PRO A 697 9.93 34.16 -11.79
N GLU A 698 9.98 35.34 -12.43
CA GLU A 698 8.79 36.20 -12.60
C GLU A 698 7.69 35.54 -13.42
N ALA A 699 8.04 34.78 -14.45
CA ALA A 699 7.08 34.10 -15.31
C ALA A 699 6.43 32.90 -14.61
N VAL A 700 7.18 32.20 -13.74
CA VAL A 700 6.75 30.95 -13.10
C VAL A 700 6.14 31.17 -11.70
N LEU A 701 6.72 32.04 -10.88
CA LEU A 701 6.25 32.33 -9.51
C LEU A 701 5.28 33.52 -9.46
N GLY A 702 5.28 34.38 -10.49
CA GLY A 702 4.59 35.67 -10.48
C GLY A 702 5.47 36.78 -9.88
N ALA A 703 5.24 38.03 -10.29
CA ALA A 703 6.12 39.16 -9.95
C ALA A 703 6.29 39.38 -8.43
N GLU A 704 5.22 39.28 -7.64
CA GLU A 704 5.27 39.49 -6.18
C GLU A 704 6.05 38.39 -5.44
N GLU A 705 5.81 37.11 -5.78
CA GLU A 705 6.48 35.97 -5.16
C GLU A 705 7.95 35.86 -5.62
N ALA A 706 8.22 36.23 -6.88
CA ALA A 706 9.57 36.33 -7.42
C ALA A 706 10.37 37.45 -6.73
N GLN A 707 9.73 38.60 -6.45
CA GLN A 707 10.35 39.67 -5.66
C GLN A 707 10.63 39.23 -4.22
N ARG A 708 9.70 38.56 -3.54
CA ARG A 708 9.92 38.02 -2.19
C ARG A 708 11.06 37.00 -2.08
N ARG A 709 11.33 36.27 -3.16
CA ARG A 709 12.41 35.28 -3.24
C ARG A 709 13.67 35.83 -3.89
N ALA A 710 13.65 37.07 -4.36
CA ALA A 710 14.85 37.72 -4.84
C ALA A 710 15.81 37.90 -3.66
N PRO A 711 17.13 37.77 -3.87
CA PRO A 711 18.09 38.04 -2.81
C PRO A 711 17.85 39.46 -2.28
N LEU A 712 17.73 39.58 -0.94
CA LEU A 712 17.51 40.86 -0.29
C LEU A 712 18.74 41.73 -0.58
N VAL A 713 18.52 42.88 -1.23
CA VAL A 713 19.58 43.88 -1.37
C VAL A 713 19.57 44.68 -0.06
N PRO A 714 20.63 44.61 0.77
CA PRO A 714 20.60 45.18 2.12
C PRO A 714 20.25 46.67 2.14
N GLU A 715 20.67 47.38 1.10
CA GLU A 715 20.46 48.81 0.87
C GLU A 715 18.99 49.20 0.68
N ARG A 716 18.10 48.24 0.38
CA ARG A 716 16.67 48.47 0.14
C ARG A 716 15.77 48.07 1.32
N ILE A 717 16.33 47.40 2.33
CA ILE A 717 15.62 46.98 3.54
C ILE A 717 15.24 48.24 4.34
N GLY A 718 13.95 48.45 4.58
CA GLY A 718 13.40 49.63 5.25
C GLY A 718 12.98 50.78 4.33
N ILE A 719 13.29 50.72 3.02
CA ILE A 719 12.84 51.69 2.01
C ILE A 719 11.70 51.07 1.18
N ASP A 720 11.98 49.96 0.50
CA ASP A 720 11.02 49.28 -0.38
C ASP A 720 10.39 48.05 0.29
N GLU A 721 11.08 47.45 1.25
CA GLU A 721 10.65 46.23 1.96
C GLU A 721 10.67 46.40 3.48
N PRO A 722 9.68 45.87 4.22
CA PRO A 722 9.62 46.00 5.67
C PRO A 722 10.72 45.15 6.36
N TYR A 723 11.36 45.75 7.36
CA TYR A 723 12.38 45.07 8.18
C TYR A 723 11.80 43.84 8.88
N ASN A 724 12.42 42.67 8.68
CA ASN A 724 12.02 41.40 9.30
C ASN A 724 13.25 40.64 9.83
N GLU A 725 13.04 39.53 10.57
CA GLU A 725 14.13 38.80 11.21
C GLU A 725 15.11 38.16 10.21
N GLN A 726 14.64 37.69 9.05
CA GLN A 726 15.52 37.17 8.00
C GLN A 726 16.41 38.25 7.40
N ALA A 727 15.85 39.45 7.19
CA ALA A 727 16.57 40.61 6.70
C ALA A 727 17.67 41.05 7.68
N ARG A 728 17.42 40.94 8.99
CA ARG A 728 18.42 41.18 10.03
C ARG A 728 19.56 40.15 9.97
N ASP A 729 19.24 38.86 9.91
CA ASP A 729 20.25 37.79 9.90
C ASP A 729 21.17 37.88 8.66
N GLU A 730 20.63 38.32 7.53
CA GLU A 730 21.39 38.50 6.28
C GLU A 730 22.28 39.76 6.35
N ILE A 731 21.78 40.87 6.91
CA ILE A 731 22.59 42.07 7.21
C ILE A 731 23.71 41.74 8.21
N ASP A 732 23.39 41.03 9.30
CA ASP A 732 24.36 40.67 10.34
C ASP A 732 25.47 39.75 9.78
N ARG A 733 25.13 38.88 8.81
CA ARG A 733 26.10 38.04 8.09
C ARG A 733 26.98 38.85 7.14
N GLU A 734 26.41 39.77 6.35
CA GLU A 734 27.20 40.59 5.43
C GLU A 734 28.10 41.61 6.14
N LEU A 735 27.64 42.15 7.28
CA LEU A 735 28.44 43.03 8.12
C LEU A 735 29.48 42.27 8.96
N GLY A 736 29.55 40.93 8.83
CA GLY A 736 30.49 40.09 9.58
C GLY A 736 30.25 40.09 11.09
N ILE A 737 29.05 40.46 11.54
CA ILE A 737 28.70 40.59 12.96
C ILE A 737 28.67 39.21 13.63
N ASP A 738 28.21 38.19 12.91
CA ASP A 738 28.24 36.80 13.40
C ASP A 738 29.67 36.29 13.64
N GLU A 739 30.61 36.65 12.76
CA GLU A 739 32.03 36.30 12.91
C GLU A 739 32.68 37.07 14.08
N LEU A 740 32.32 38.34 14.25
CA LEU A 740 32.71 39.16 15.41
C LEU A 740 32.17 38.59 16.72
N LEU A 741 30.91 38.19 16.78
CA LEU A 741 30.28 37.59 17.96
C LEU A 741 30.88 36.21 18.27
N ALA A 742 31.17 35.41 17.24
CA ALA A 742 31.85 34.12 17.39
C ALA A 742 33.28 34.28 17.90
N ALA A 743 34.05 35.24 17.36
CA ALA A 743 35.41 35.56 17.82
C ALA A 743 35.44 36.10 19.26
N ARG A 744 34.40 36.84 19.65
CA ARG A 744 34.23 37.36 21.01
C ARG A 744 33.86 36.25 22.01
N ALA A 745 33.08 35.25 21.59
CA ALA A 745 32.75 34.09 22.40
C ALA A 745 33.93 33.13 22.62
N THR A 746 34.87 33.06 21.67
CA THR A 746 36.08 32.24 21.75
C THR A 746 37.30 32.98 22.31
N GLY A 747 37.21 34.30 22.50
CA GLY A 747 38.28 35.14 23.04
C GLY A 747 39.40 35.48 22.04
N SER A 748 39.17 35.30 20.73
CA SER A 748 40.15 35.53 19.66
C SER A 748 40.06 36.93 19.02
N GLU A 749 39.41 37.89 19.69
CA GLU A 749 39.06 39.24 19.18
C GLU A 749 40.25 40.04 18.61
N LYS A 750 41.50 39.67 18.95
CA LYS A 750 42.72 40.37 18.48
C LYS A 750 43.12 40.08 17.04
N GLU A 751 42.58 39.05 16.39
CA GLU A 751 42.98 38.67 15.02
C GLU A 751 42.08 39.28 13.91
N LEU A 752 40.96 39.91 14.26
CA LEU A 752 39.94 40.37 13.29
C LEU A 752 39.90 41.89 13.08
N ILE A 753 40.85 42.66 13.59
CA ILE A 753 40.98 44.08 13.23
C ILE A 753 41.95 44.19 12.04
N PRO A 754 41.49 44.49 10.82
CA PRO A 754 42.40 44.89 9.76
C PRO A 754 42.96 46.27 10.12
N HIS A 755 44.28 46.41 10.13
CA HIS A 755 44.90 47.72 9.98
C HIS A 755 44.59 48.23 8.57
N GLY A 756 43.73 49.25 8.47
CA GLY A 756 43.45 49.97 7.21
C GLY A 756 42.01 50.41 7.10
#